data_AF-A0A6N8JDS6-F1
#
_entry.id   AF-A0A6N8JDS6-F1
#
_cell.length_a   1.000
_cell.length_b   1.000
_cell.length_c   1.000
_cell.angle_alpha   90.00
_cell.angle_beta   90.00
_cell.angle_gamma   90.00
#
_symmetry.space_group_name_H-M   'P 1'
#
loop_
_entity.id
_entity.type
_entity.pdbx_description
1 polymer ?
#
loop_
_entity_poly.entity_id
_entity_poly.type
_entity_poly.pdbx_seq_one_letter_code
_entity_poly.pdbx_strand_id
1 'polypeptide(L)'
;MKKKELIESIVTSANLFVLQIKSQSALDLHDLSIYAEQASIPILDIVFDLKLKSAGEIKRNHPAIDLIDSEKGIAFQLTSTATSTKVVETLQIFVDNKLYEKYPTLYIYILTEKKSDYKTSKIKNIVNGKFDFDVNTHILDYRDILRRINLIRSIKTLKTIAEIYEDLSSLSNFQITKFIENQQTGSTPKIRKQASFIENIREELKGIIGEDNIDKLTELKTSLDNISILEKSLAAKAKEIEECKKALDIYPEQGAIYEALRRTLTYSKEEYDKLKYIIDQQKHIINLLSQNIKRQKEFLNRMDLQKASGRMKEVKILFEAGEFSMVNTLLNYEGRQEYINKKLREKINQSEELESLANEEFFLALSMLQKPDWVENIQLIKNHFEQSIELGGFSLNCYQYSFFLEETGDNDRAIYILRKTIDLLPEDDAENKATLLSRLGKLLIAPDAAAALNIFQEAVDIYGNLFDENNNKYEYPLVKTMHECGMLCMSTSMEQARIYFEQILLLTSNRNHPADKPTQTLTYLTLLALGSLHGQLGDNEQMTSYQQLALQLGANISLDNPKDDLFYLQEAVRRMRFLLNEDKNGPRSNIIYKYALKNFLIVWDWNLQEDVYNIAKALSTLGLHLLVDQETVGAGICFCGALKIFKILNKKGYSCLPDIANNLRDTGFIQMTQNNAEVNKKLLSEALIIRKQLAKDNPVENFKEAASLLDTLYYNSFIGVDPSEFHKAIPFFDEALAIHKDLYKIYNQPDLRQWLQLLHHKSIFISRELDKTDVIIWYQELIGFKNHIPPSDYNFYELDIQMAIHESGQLLIENVEVDNELFLTVAGDVVDARKNLFEKDPETYTDFLLWTFLKVGEKFMEGRQWEHARIYLKNAIELISMLQKKDPEQYDKQFVMPTYNLAFVCYQAVDYNSAAKHYLDLCKYFEARLQEYPDYHTVFISFMIKLIEVYLLDNQLDDALFYITKVMKFLPAINNSSEEDEKMMSLKNLIAAYLPGFSLSKNLSGRWTLTVAKNKNNSKQWWKFW
;
A
#
# COMPACT_ATOMS: atom_id res chain seq x y z
N MET A 1 -33.34 -19.37 -28.89
CA MET A 1 -34.43 -18.58 -29.50
C MET A 1 -35.76 -18.77 -28.78
N LYS A 2 -36.43 -19.94 -28.84
CA LYS A 2 -37.78 -20.15 -28.27
C LYS A 2 -38.02 -19.71 -26.81
N LYS A 3 -37.07 -19.92 -25.90
CA LYS A 3 -37.23 -19.47 -24.48
C LYS A 3 -37.24 -17.93 -24.37
N LYS A 4 -36.38 -17.24 -25.13
CA LYS A 4 -36.26 -15.77 -25.09
C LYS A 4 -37.54 -15.12 -25.62
N GLU A 5 -38.04 -15.60 -26.76
CA GLU A 5 -39.31 -15.12 -27.36
C GLU A 5 -40.51 -15.31 -26.42
N LEU A 6 -40.60 -16.46 -25.73
CA LEU A 6 -41.67 -16.70 -24.74
C LEU A 6 -41.57 -15.77 -23.54
N ILE A 7 -40.36 -15.50 -23.03
CA ILE A 7 -40.17 -14.56 -21.92
C ILE A 7 -40.52 -13.14 -22.35
N GLU A 8 -40.12 -12.72 -23.54
CA GLU A 8 -40.48 -11.41 -24.09
C GLU A 8 -42.01 -11.26 -24.19
N SER A 9 -42.73 -12.26 -24.71
CA SER A 9 -44.21 -12.25 -24.73
C SER A 9 -44.81 -12.16 -23.33
N ILE A 10 -44.34 -12.98 -22.38
CA ILE A 10 -44.82 -12.96 -20.99
C ILE A 10 -44.61 -11.59 -20.36
N VAL A 11 -43.45 -10.96 -20.54
CA VAL A 11 -43.14 -9.63 -19.99
C VAL A 11 -44.07 -8.58 -20.58
N THR A 12 -44.28 -8.58 -21.90
CA THR A 12 -45.18 -7.63 -22.55
C THR A 12 -46.61 -7.78 -22.03
N SER A 13 -47.14 -9.01 -21.98
CA SER A 13 -48.52 -9.28 -21.55
C SER A 13 -48.73 -9.05 -20.05
N ALA A 14 -47.75 -9.37 -19.20
CA ALA A 14 -47.80 -9.08 -17.77
C ALA A 14 -47.79 -7.57 -17.48
N ASN A 15 -46.98 -6.79 -18.19
CA ASN A 15 -46.95 -5.32 -18.05
C ASN A 15 -48.29 -4.69 -18.46
N LEU A 16 -48.92 -5.18 -19.54
CA LEU A 16 -50.25 -4.74 -19.96
C LEU A 16 -51.29 -5.02 -18.87
N PHE A 17 -51.27 -6.22 -18.28
CA PHE A 17 -52.16 -6.59 -17.18
C PHE A 17 -52.00 -5.67 -15.95
N VAL A 18 -50.77 -5.35 -15.55
CA VAL A 18 -50.48 -4.44 -14.43
C VAL A 18 -50.97 -3.01 -14.72
N LEU A 19 -50.73 -2.49 -15.92
CA LEU A 19 -51.24 -1.18 -16.35
C LEU A 19 -52.76 -1.10 -16.29
N GLN A 20 -53.46 -2.20 -16.59
CA GLN A 20 -54.91 -2.29 -16.50
C GLN A 20 -55.40 -2.23 -15.04
N ILE A 21 -54.78 -2.99 -14.14
CA ILE A 21 -55.12 -2.97 -12.71
C ILE A 21 -54.93 -1.57 -12.12
N LYS A 22 -53.85 -0.87 -12.49
CA LYS A 22 -53.62 0.53 -12.08
C LYS A 22 -54.72 1.46 -12.57
N SER A 23 -55.08 1.35 -13.86
CA SER A 23 -56.09 2.20 -14.49
C SER A 23 -57.45 2.06 -13.83
N GLN A 24 -57.79 0.86 -13.35
CA GLN A 24 -59.09 0.59 -12.71
C GLN A 24 -59.11 0.86 -11.21
N SER A 25 -57.97 0.66 -10.53
CA SER A 25 -57.80 1.11 -9.14
C SER A 25 -57.95 2.62 -9.02
N ALA A 26 -57.58 3.38 -10.06
CA ALA A 26 -57.83 4.83 -10.15
C ALA A 26 -59.30 5.20 -10.41
N LEU A 27 -60.15 4.23 -10.78
CA LEU A 27 -61.57 4.41 -11.11
C LEU A 27 -62.52 3.81 -10.06
N ASP A 28 -62.01 3.29 -8.94
CA ASP A 28 -62.78 2.59 -7.88
C ASP A 28 -63.65 1.41 -8.41
N LEU A 29 -63.24 0.76 -9.50
CA LEU A 29 -63.95 -0.38 -10.08
C LEU A 29 -63.46 -1.69 -9.45
N HIS A 30 -64.24 -2.27 -8.53
CA HIS A 30 -63.83 -3.45 -7.75
C HIS A 30 -63.95 -4.80 -8.48
N ASP A 31 -64.67 -4.86 -9.61
CA ASP A 31 -64.98 -6.12 -10.31
C ASP A 31 -63.74 -6.83 -10.88
N LEU A 32 -62.70 -6.07 -11.23
CA LEU A 32 -61.47 -6.65 -11.78
C LEU A 32 -60.43 -7.00 -10.72
N SER A 33 -60.56 -6.50 -9.48
CA SER A 33 -59.74 -6.95 -8.36
C SER A 33 -60.08 -8.41 -8.03
N ILE A 34 -61.38 -8.75 -7.99
CA ILE A 34 -61.86 -10.12 -7.79
C ILE A 34 -61.42 -11.03 -8.95
N TYR A 35 -61.46 -10.51 -10.18
CA TYR A 35 -60.97 -11.25 -11.35
C TYR A 35 -59.45 -11.44 -11.32
N ALA A 36 -58.68 -10.39 -10.97
CA ALA A 36 -57.22 -10.46 -10.82
C ALA A 36 -56.81 -11.48 -9.74
N GLU A 37 -57.61 -11.62 -8.70
CA GLU A 37 -57.42 -12.66 -7.67
C GLU A 37 -57.57 -14.07 -8.25
N GLN A 38 -58.65 -14.34 -9.00
CA GLN A 38 -58.86 -15.63 -9.65
C GLN A 38 -57.83 -15.93 -10.76
N ALA A 39 -57.45 -14.90 -11.52
CA ALA A 39 -56.45 -14.95 -12.58
C ALA A 39 -55.03 -15.23 -12.05
N SER A 40 -54.72 -14.77 -10.84
CA SER A 40 -53.39 -14.96 -10.24
C SER A 40 -53.16 -16.39 -9.78
N ILE A 41 -54.22 -17.16 -9.46
CA ILE A 41 -54.14 -18.55 -8.99
C ILE A 41 -53.28 -19.44 -9.91
N PRO A 42 -53.59 -19.62 -11.21
CA PRO A 42 -52.82 -20.52 -12.06
C PRO A 42 -51.36 -20.07 -12.25
N ILE A 43 -51.09 -18.77 -12.20
CA ILE A 43 -49.72 -18.23 -12.31
C ILE A 43 -48.94 -18.56 -11.03
N LEU A 44 -49.52 -18.26 -9.86
CA LEU A 44 -48.88 -18.51 -8.57
C LEU A 44 -48.71 -20.02 -8.30
N ASP A 45 -49.69 -20.85 -8.69
CA ASP A 45 -49.60 -22.31 -8.61
C ASP A 45 -48.39 -22.84 -9.40
N ILE A 46 -48.18 -22.35 -10.62
CA ILE A 46 -47.04 -22.77 -11.44
C ILE A 46 -45.71 -22.23 -10.89
N VAL A 47 -45.68 -20.97 -10.46
CA VAL A 47 -44.43 -20.29 -10.05
C VAL A 47 -43.94 -20.74 -8.68
N PHE A 48 -44.85 -21.08 -7.76
CA PHE A 48 -44.53 -21.52 -6.40
C PHE A 48 -44.72 -23.03 -6.20
N ASP A 49 -45.14 -23.77 -7.25
CA ASP A 49 -45.50 -25.18 -7.18
C ASP A 49 -46.61 -25.44 -6.14
N LEU A 50 -47.72 -24.72 -6.21
CA LEU A 50 -48.81 -24.77 -5.22
C LEU A 50 -50.12 -25.32 -5.81
N LYS A 51 -51.08 -25.58 -4.92
CA LYS A 51 -52.49 -25.87 -5.25
C LYS A 51 -53.41 -24.88 -4.52
N LEU A 52 -53.34 -23.62 -4.91
CA LEU A 52 -54.07 -22.54 -4.28
C LEU A 52 -55.58 -22.66 -4.53
N LYS A 53 -56.36 -22.40 -3.50
CA LYS A 53 -57.81 -22.25 -3.56
C LYS A 53 -58.22 -20.95 -2.88
N SER A 54 -59.37 -20.39 -3.26
CA SER A 54 -59.89 -19.20 -2.58
C SER A 54 -60.26 -19.53 -1.13
N ALA A 55 -59.79 -18.72 -0.18
CA ALA A 55 -60.08 -18.87 1.24
C ALA A 55 -61.59 -18.79 1.54
N GLY A 56 -62.35 -18.07 0.69
CA GLY A 56 -63.80 -17.94 0.79
C GLY A 56 -64.59 -19.23 0.53
N GLU A 57 -64.01 -20.20 -0.21
CA GLU A 57 -64.64 -21.51 -0.45
C GLU A 57 -64.60 -22.43 0.77
N ILE A 58 -63.67 -22.19 1.70
CA ILE A 58 -63.44 -23.04 2.88
C ILE A 58 -64.17 -22.47 4.12
N LYS A 59 -64.26 -21.15 4.26
CA LYS A 59 -65.02 -20.47 5.33
C LYS A 59 -65.45 -19.08 4.86
N ARG A 60 -66.76 -18.77 4.92
CA ARG A 60 -67.28 -17.44 4.56
C ARG A 60 -66.59 -16.36 5.42
N ASN A 61 -65.89 -15.44 4.76
CA ASN A 61 -65.15 -14.31 5.32
C ASN A 61 -63.93 -14.71 6.18
N HIS A 62 -62.86 -15.19 5.55
CA HIS A 62 -61.57 -15.34 6.21
C HIS A 62 -60.92 -13.95 6.38
N PRO A 63 -60.62 -13.50 7.61
CA PRO A 63 -60.08 -12.16 7.80
C PRO A 63 -58.59 -12.14 7.40
N ALA A 64 -58.25 -11.37 6.36
CA ALA A 64 -56.89 -11.04 5.88
C ALA A 64 -56.08 -12.08 5.07
N ILE A 65 -56.72 -13.07 4.43
CA ILE A 65 -56.09 -13.90 3.40
C ILE A 65 -57.11 -14.25 2.29
N ASP A 66 -56.65 -14.27 1.04
CA ASP A 66 -57.52 -14.47 -0.14
C ASP A 66 -57.32 -15.86 -0.76
N LEU A 67 -56.08 -16.35 -0.83
CA LEU A 67 -55.76 -17.68 -1.39
C LEU A 67 -54.98 -18.52 -0.38
N ILE A 68 -55.22 -19.83 -0.39
CA ILE A 68 -54.57 -20.77 0.52
C ILE A 68 -54.23 -22.10 -0.15
N ASP A 69 -53.10 -22.66 0.23
CA ASP A 69 -52.74 -24.06 0.04
C ASP A 69 -52.72 -24.74 1.42
N SER A 70 -53.72 -25.57 1.67
CA SER A 70 -53.86 -26.25 2.96
C SER A 70 -52.93 -27.46 3.10
N GLU A 71 -52.37 -27.99 2.01
CA GLU A 71 -51.40 -29.10 2.05
C GLU A 71 -50.02 -28.57 2.45
N LYS A 72 -49.60 -27.44 1.87
CA LYS A 72 -48.29 -26.82 2.12
C LYS A 72 -48.28 -25.76 3.23
N GLY A 73 -49.45 -25.38 3.76
CA GLY A 73 -49.56 -24.39 4.84
C GLY A 73 -49.21 -22.97 4.41
N ILE A 74 -49.47 -22.61 3.15
CA ILE A 74 -49.12 -21.31 2.59
C ILE A 74 -50.40 -20.51 2.33
N ALA A 75 -50.38 -19.22 2.68
CA ALA A 75 -51.45 -18.29 2.40
C ALA A 75 -50.95 -17.08 1.58
N PHE A 76 -51.83 -16.51 0.75
CA PHE A 76 -51.61 -15.26 0.04
C PHE A 76 -52.70 -14.25 0.38
N GLN A 77 -52.29 -13.02 0.68
CA GLN A 77 -53.14 -11.84 0.56
C GLN A 77 -52.82 -11.15 -0.76
N LEU A 78 -53.86 -10.92 -1.56
CA LEU A 78 -53.80 -10.17 -2.80
C LEU A 78 -54.29 -8.74 -2.55
N THR A 79 -53.64 -7.75 -3.16
CA THR A 79 -54.05 -6.34 -3.04
C THR A 79 -53.48 -5.50 -4.17
N SER A 80 -54.26 -4.54 -4.70
CA SER A 80 -53.74 -3.51 -5.60
C SER A 80 -53.10 -2.33 -4.87
N THR A 81 -53.30 -2.23 -3.55
CA THR A 81 -52.82 -1.14 -2.71
C THR A 81 -51.52 -1.52 -2.01
N ALA A 82 -50.44 -0.80 -2.32
CA ALA A 82 -49.08 -1.05 -1.82
C ALA A 82 -48.72 -0.31 -0.52
N THR A 83 -49.69 0.30 0.19
CA THR A 83 -49.39 1.16 1.35
C THR A 83 -48.90 0.35 2.55
N SER A 84 -47.96 0.92 3.31
CA SER A 84 -47.43 0.29 4.53
C SER A 84 -48.54 0.08 5.59
N THR A 85 -49.57 0.94 5.58
CA THR A 85 -50.76 0.79 6.42
C THR A 85 -51.52 -0.49 6.11
N LYS A 86 -51.75 -0.80 4.82
CA LYS A 86 -52.46 -2.00 4.38
C LYS A 86 -51.72 -3.29 4.76
N VAL A 87 -50.39 -3.30 4.62
CA VAL A 87 -49.53 -4.42 5.04
C VAL A 87 -49.62 -4.64 6.55
N VAL A 88 -49.49 -3.56 7.33
CA VAL A 88 -49.60 -3.58 8.79
C VAL A 88 -50.97 -4.10 9.25
N GLU A 89 -52.06 -3.62 8.66
CA GLU A 89 -53.42 -4.08 8.96
C GLU A 89 -53.60 -5.58 8.64
N THR A 90 -53.10 -6.02 7.49
CA THR A 90 -53.17 -7.44 7.07
C THR A 90 -52.45 -8.33 8.08
N LEU A 91 -51.22 -7.98 8.46
CA LEU A 91 -50.43 -8.73 9.43
C LEU A 91 -51.06 -8.73 10.82
N GLN A 92 -51.63 -7.61 11.25
CA GLN A 92 -52.32 -7.50 12.53
C GLN A 92 -53.52 -8.45 12.57
N ILE A 93 -54.37 -8.43 11.54
CA ILE A 93 -55.53 -9.31 11.44
C ILE A 93 -55.09 -10.78 11.38
N PHE A 94 -54.03 -11.11 10.63
CA PHE A 94 -53.49 -12.46 10.51
C PHE A 94 -53.02 -13.01 11.87
N VAL A 95 -52.34 -12.18 12.66
CA VAL A 95 -51.86 -12.50 14.00
C VAL A 95 -53.00 -12.58 15.02
N ASP A 96 -53.94 -11.64 15.01
CA ASP A 96 -55.06 -11.57 15.96
C ASP A 96 -56.01 -12.77 15.80
N ASN A 97 -56.19 -13.25 14.57
CA ASN A 97 -56.99 -14.43 14.26
C ASN A 97 -56.20 -15.75 14.35
N LYS A 98 -54.93 -15.71 14.78
CA LYS A 98 -54.04 -16.87 14.91
C LYS A 98 -53.90 -17.71 13.63
N LEU A 99 -53.95 -17.07 12.47
CA LEU A 99 -53.92 -17.77 11.19
C LEU A 99 -52.57 -18.43 10.92
N TYR A 100 -51.50 -17.92 11.53
CA TYR A 100 -50.16 -18.49 11.50
C TYR A 100 -50.06 -19.92 12.06
N GLU A 101 -50.98 -20.35 12.93
CA GLU A 101 -51.01 -21.73 13.45
C GLU A 101 -51.38 -22.75 12.36
N LYS A 102 -52.18 -22.31 11.36
CA LYS A 102 -52.63 -23.16 10.24
C LYS A 102 -51.84 -22.90 8.96
N TYR A 103 -51.41 -21.66 8.76
CA TYR A 103 -50.66 -21.21 7.60
C TYR A 103 -49.36 -20.54 8.06
N PRO A 104 -48.29 -21.30 8.35
CA PRO A 104 -47.04 -20.75 8.88
C PRO A 104 -46.35 -19.75 7.93
N THR A 105 -46.70 -19.76 6.63
CA THR A 105 -46.14 -18.84 5.63
C THR A 105 -47.25 -17.99 5.02
N LEU A 106 -47.07 -16.66 5.08
CA LEU A 106 -47.94 -15.68 4.44
C LEU A 106 -47.16 -14.89 3.39
N TYR A 107 -47.66 -14.86 2.16
CA TYR A 107 -47.23 -13.94 1.12
C TYR A 107 -48.23 -12.80 0.97
N ILE A 108 -47.76 -11.58 0.74
CA ILE A 108 -48.58 -10.44 0.34
C ILE A 108 -48.19 -10.11 -1.11
N TYR A 109 -49.07 -10.42 -2.05
CA TYR A 109 -48.84 -10.13 -3.46
C TYR A 109 -49.55 -8.84 -3.87
N ILE A 110 -48.74 -7.82 -4.14
CA ILE A 110 -49.16 -6.54 -4.67
C ILE A 110 -49.36 -6.70 -6.17
N LEU A 111 -50.61 -6.55 -6.63
CA LEU A 111 -51.00 -6.71 -8.04
C LEU A 111 -50.43 -5.59 -8.95
N THR A 112 -49.91 -4.52 -8.34
CA THR A 112 -49.22 -3.39 -8.99
C THR A 112 -47.74 -3.40 -8.58
N GLU A 113 -47.07 -2.26 -8.36
CA GLU A 113 -45.73 -2.21 -7.76
C GLU A 113 -45.79 -2.17 -6.24
N LYS A 114 -44.97 -3.00 -5.60
CA LYS A 114 -44.70 -2.84 -4.16
C LYS A 114 -43.87 -1.58 -3.91
N LYS A 115 -43.93 -1.04 -2.68
CA LYS A 115 -43.08 0.09 -2.26
C LYS A 115 -41.60 -0.32 -2.20
N SER A 116 -40.72 0.66 -2.38
CA SER A 116 -39.28 0.49 -2.18
C SER A 116 -38.92 0.18 -0.73
N ASP A 117 -39.72 0.65 0.24
CA ASP A 117 -39.48 0.40 1.67
C ASP A 117 -40.79 0.21 2.46
N TYR A 118 -40.74 -0.67 3.47
CA TYR A 118 -41.79 -0.97 4.42
C TYR A 118 -41.23 -0.83 5.84
N LYS A 119 -42.00 -0.21 6.76
CA LYS A 119 -41.53 0.05 8.15
C LYS A 119 -41.31 -1.24 8.94
N THR A 120 -40.13 -1.84 8.82
CA THR A 120 -39.75 -3.15 9.39
C THR A 120 -39.88 -3.22 10.90
N SER A 121 -39.62 -2.13 11.63
CA SER A 121 -39.77 -2.09 13.09
C SER A 121 -41.22 -2.31 13.55
N LYS A 122 -42.19 -1.71 12.85
CA LYS A 122 -43.62 -1.86 13.16
C LYS A 122 -44.11 -3.27 12.80
N ILE A 123 -43.63 -3.83 11.69
CA ILE A 123 -43.94 -5.20 11.25
C ILE A 123 -43.40 -6.23 12.25
N LYS A 124 -42.14 -6.10 12.68
CA LYS A 124 -41.53 -6.97 13.71
C LYS A 124 -42.33 -6.96 15.01
N ASN A 125 -42.80 -5.80 15.45
CA ASN A 125 -43.62 -5.68 16.67
C ASN A 125 -44.99 -6.38 16.56
N ILE A 126 -45.59 -6.42 15.36
CA ILE A 126 -46.89 -7.07 15.13
C ILE A 126 -46.73 -8.59 15.06
N VAL A 127 -45.74 -9.05 14.29
CA VAL A 127 -45.40 -10.47 14.15
C VAL A 127 -44.95 -11.03 15.50
N ASN A 128 -44.16 -10.26 16.26
CA ASN A 128 -43.71 -10.56 17.62
C ASN A 128 -43.19 -12.01 17.79
N GLY A 129 -42.44 -12.50 16.79
CA GLY A 129 -41.88 -13.86 16.77
C GLY A 129 -42.89 -15.00 16.62
N LYS A 130 -44.16 -14.73 16.31
CA LYS A 130 -45.20 -15.77 16.18
C LYS A 130 -45.07 -16.62 14.91
N PHE A 131 -44.51 -16.05 13.84
CA PHE A 131 -44.16 -16.74 12.60
C PHE A 131 -43.05 -15.96 11.88
N ASP A 132 -42.42 -16.58 10.88
CA ASP A 132 -41.38 -15.92 10.09
C ASP A 132 -42.00 -15.05 8.99
N PHE A 133 -41.65 -13.77 8.97
CA PHE A 133 -42.12 -12.82 7.96
C PHE A 133 -41.04 -11.78 7.69
N ASP A 134 -40.37 -11.95 6.56
CA ASP A 134 -39.42 -11.00 6.00
C ASP A 134 -40.06 -10.22 4.84
N VAL A 135 -40.01 -8.89 4.93
CA VAL A 135 -40.60 -7.96 3.97
C VAL A 135 -40.02 -8.10 2.56
N ASN A 136 -38.75 -8.49 2.43
CA ASN A 136 -38.09 -8.57 1.13
C ASN A 136 -38.46 -9.86 0.37
N THR A 137 -38.79 -10.91 1.11
CA THR A 137 -39.11 -12.24 0.58
C THR A 137 -40.61 -12.51 0.49
N HIS A 138 -41.39 -11.97 1.42
CA HIS A 138 -42.82 -12.28 1.57
C HIS A 138 -43.75 -11.20 1.00
N ILE A 139 -43.27 -9.98 0.73
CA ILE A 139 -44.02 -8.97 -0.03
C ILE A 139 -43.54 -9.01 -1.47
N LEU A 140 -44.43 -9.42 -2.37
CA LEU A 140 -44.15 -9.70 -3.76
C LEU A 140 -44.88 -8.71 -4.65
N ASP A 141 -44.31 -8.43 -5.81
CA ASP A 141 -45.04 -7.81 -6.92
C ASP A 141 -44.78 -8.54 -8.25
N TYR A 142 -45.37 -8.05 -9.34
CA TYR A 142 -45.25 -8.71 -10.64
C TYR A 142 -43.79 -8.87 -11.10
N ARG A 143 -42.87 -7.99 -10.69
CA ARG A 143 -41.44 -8.06 -11.05
C ARG A 143 -40.79 -9.26 -10.37
N ASP A 144 -41.15 -9.54 -9.12
CA ASP A 144 -40.69 -10.73 -8.40
C ASP A 144 -41.21 -12.03 -9.03
N ILE A 145 -42.47 -12.03 -9.51
CA ILE A 145 -43.04 -13.15 -10.25
C ILE A 145 -42.29 -13.37 -11.57
N LEU A 146 -42.05 -12.30 -12.35
CA LEU A 146 -41.29 -12.38 -13.61
C LEU A 146 -39.85 -12.89 -13.41
N ARG A 147 -39.16 -12.46 -12.33
CA ARG A 147 -37.84 -13.00 -11.96
C ARG A 147 -37.88 -14.50 -11.72
N ARG A 148 -38.90 -14.99 -11.00
CA ARG A 148 -39.09 -16.43 -10.75
C ARG A 148 -39.43 -17.19 -12.04
N ILE A 149 -40.26 -16.62 -12.91
CA ILE A 149 -40.59 -17.20 -14.23
C ILE A 149 -39.32 -17.38 -15.09
N ASN A 150 -38.40 -16.42 -15.08
CA ASN A 150 -37.14 -16.51 -15.84
C ASN A 150 -36.28 -17.74 -15.45
N LEU A 151 -36.38 -18.17 -14.18
CA LEU A 151 -35.67 -19.35 -13.66
C LEU A 151 -36.27 -20.69 -14.14
N ILE A 152 -37.51 -20.69 -14.67
CA ILE A 152 -38.15 -21.90 -15.19
C ILE A 152 -37.41 -22.38 -16.44
N ARG A 153 -37.01 -23.66 -16.44
CA ARG A 153 -36.30 -24.30 -17.55
C ARG A 153 -37.24 -24.97 -18.57
N SER A 154 -38.43 -25.37 -18.13
CA SER A 154 -39.42 -26.06 -18.97
C SER A 154 -40.06 -25.09 -19.97
N ILE A 155 -39.78 -25.29 -21.26
CA ILE A 155 -40.41 -24.52 -22.36
C ILE A 155 -41.92 -24.74 -22.38
N LYS A 156 -42.39 -25.95 -22.06
CA LYS A 156 -43.82 -26.26 -21.98
C LYS A 156 -44.50 -25.42 -20.90
N THR A 157 -43.88 -25.31 -19.73
CA THR A 157 -44.40 -24.52 -18.60
C THR A 157 -44.39 -23.03 -18.94
N LEU A 158 -43.31 -22.53 -19.55
CA LEU A 158 -43.24 -21.14 -20.02
C LEU A 158 -44.32 -20.83 -21.06
N LYS A 159 -44.61 -21.77 -21.97
CA LYS A 159 -45.67 -21.60 -22.96
C LYS A 159 -47.05 -21.51 -22.29
N THR A 160 -47.33 -22.36 -21.31
CA THR A 160 -48.58 -22.27 -20.53
C THR A 160 -48.71 -20.94 -19.80
N ILE A 161 -47.63 -20.43 -19.19
CA ILE A 161 -47.64 -19.11 -18.56
C ILE A 161 -47.89 -17.99 -19.58
N ALA A 162 -47.27 -18.07 -20.76
CA ALA A 162 -47.50 -17.11 -21.85
C ALA A 162 -48.95 -17.11 -22.31
N GLU A 163 -49.55 -18.28 -22.53
CA GLU A 163 -50.97 -18.45 -22.88
C GLU A 163 -51.89 -17.83 -21.81
N ILE A 164 -51.60 -18.05 -20.51
CA ILE A 164 -52.37 -17.45 -19.42
C ILE A 164 -52.27 -15.92 -19.45
N TYR A 165 -51.06 -15.33 -19.58
CA TYR A 165 -50.92 -13.87 -19.63
C TYR A 165 -51.52 -13.25 -20.91
N GLU A 166 -51.44 -13.95 -22.05
CA GLU A 166 -52.08 -13.53 -23.31
C GLU A 166 -53.61 -13.54 -23.17
N ASP A 167 -54.20 -14.58 -22.58
CA ASP A 167 -55.64 -14.67 -22.27
C ASP A 167 -56.08 -13.54 -21.34
N LEU A 168 -55.30 -13.24 -20.29
CA LEU A 168 -55.57 -12.12 -19.38
C LEU A 168 -55.51 -10.76 -20.08
N SER A 169 -54.59 -10.58 -21.03
CA SER A 169 -54.46 -9.35 -21.81
C SER A 169 -55.52 -9.20 -22.92
N SER A 170 -56.13 -10.30 -23.37
CA SER A 170 -57.15 -10.29 -24.44
C SER A 170 -58.58 -10.13 -23.91
N LEU A 171 -58.87 -10.64 -22.71
CA LEU A 171 -60.16 -10.47 -22.01
C LEU A 171 -60.46 -9.01 -21.64
N SER A 172 -59.44 -8.16 -21.50
CA SER A 172 -59.60 -6.73 -21.26
C SER A 172 -60.24 -5.99 -22.44
N ASN A 173 -60.05 -6.46 -23.68
CA ASN A 173 -60.73 -5.86 -24.84
C ASN A 173 -62.24 -6.05 -24.76
N PHE A 174 -62.72 -7.15 -24.16
CA PHE A 174 -64.15 -7.50 -24.02
C PHE A 174 -64.84 -6.74 -22.85
N GLN A 175 -64.16 -6.53 -21.72
CA GLN A 175 -64.71 -5.79 -20.58
C GLN A 175 -64.68 -4.27 -20.78
N ILE A 176 -63.68 -3.74 -21.51
CA ILE A 176 -63.67 -2.34 -21.94
C ILE A 176 -64.86 -2.07 -22.89
N THR A 177 -65.24 -3.00 -23.77
CA THR A 177 -66.43 -2.86 -24.64
C THR A 177 -67.73 -2.80 -23.83
N LYS A 178 -67.86 -3.63 -22.79
CA LYS A 178 -69.05 -3.66 -21.92
C LYS A 178 -69.15 -2.43 -20.98
N PHE A 179 -68.02 -1.87 -20.58
CA PHE A 179 -67.95 -0.65 -19.77
C PHE A 179 -68.38 0.60 -20.57
N ILE A 180 -68.03 0.64 -21.85
CA ILE A 180 -68.52 1.65 -22.79
C ILE A 180 -70.05 1.60 -22.95
N GLU A 181 -70.64 0.41 -22.98
CA GLU A 181 -72.10 0.22 -23.06
C GLU A 181 -72.81 0.64 -21.77
N ASN A 182 -72.20 0.42 -20.59
CA ASN A 182 -72.81 0.72 -19.29
C ASN A 182 -72.69 2.21 -18.86
N GLN A 183 -71.79 2.99 -19.46
CA GLN A 183 -71.69 4.45 -19.21
C GLN A 183 -72.77 5.29 -19.93
N GLN A 184 -73.64 4.68 -20.74
CA GLN A 184 -74.72 5.39 -21.45
C GLN A 184 -76.13 5.22 -20.85
N THR A 185 -76.29 4.62 -19.68
CA THR A 185 -77.62 4.46 -19.06
C THR A 185 -77.69 5.08 -17.66
N GLY A 186 -77.91 6.40 -17.62
CA GLY A 186 -77.97 7.10 -16.34
C GLY A 186 -78.42 8.56 -16.40
N SER A 187 -79.38 8.91 -17.25
CA SER A 187 -80.27 10.05 -16.97
C SER A 187 -81.46 10.03 -17.92
N THR A 188 -82.66 9.97 -17.36
CA THR A 188 -83.88 10.41 -18.03
C THR A 188 -84.03 11.92 -17.82
N PRO A 189 -83.75 12.76 -18.83
CA PRO A 189 -84.38 14.05 -18.94
C PRO A 189 -85.57 13.97 -19.90
N LYS A 190 -86.63 14.66 -19.47
CA LYS A 190 -87.92 14.85 -20.12
C LYS A 190 -87.86 14.91 -21.64
N ILE A 191 -88.77 14.15 -22.25
CA ILE A 191 -89.08 14.08 -23.68
C ILE A 191 -89.29 15.50 -24.25
N ARG A 192 -88.27 15.99 -24.98
CA ARG A 192 -88.45 16.81 -26.17
C ARG A 192 -88.13 15.91 -27.36
N LYS A 193 -88.95 15.96 -28.41
CA LYS A 193 -88.83 15.18 -29.66
C LYS A 193 -87.35 14.91 -29.99
N GLN A 194 -86.91 13.65 -29.83
CA GLN A 194 -85.51 13.26 -30.00
C GLN A 194 -85.13 13.35 -31.48
N ALA A 195 -84.18 14.21 -31.78
CA ALA A 195 -83.44 14.21 -33.03
C ALA A 195 -82.65 12.89 -33.16
N SER A 196 -82.45 12.42 -34.39
CA SER A 196 -81.72 11.17 -34.67
C SER A 196 -80.27 11.25 -34.14
N PHE A 197 -79.63 10.10 -33.87
CA PHE A 197 -78.21 10.04 -33.43
C PHE A 197 -77.29 10.89 -34.33
N ILE A 198 -77.54 10.84 -35.65
CA ILE A 198 -76.80 11.60 -36.66
C ILE A 198 -76.99 13.11 -36.47
N GLU A 199 -78.21 13.57 -36.20
CA GLU A 199 -78.50 14.99 -35.95
C GLU A 199 -77.84 15.49 -34.66
N ASN A 200 -77.83 14.68 -33.59
CA ASN A 200 -77.17 15.06 -32.34
C ASN A 200 -75.66 15.24 -32.50
N ILE A 201 -75.00 14.35 -33.25
CA ILE A 201 -73.56 14.45 -33.53
C ILE A 201 -73.26 15.65 -34.44
N ARG A 202 -74.09 15.89 -35.45
CA ARG A 202 -73.95 17.06 -36.33
C ARG A 202 -74.09 18.37 -35.54
N GLU A 203 -75.06 18.48 -34.65
CA GLU A 203 -75.24 19.67 -33.80
C GLU A 203 -74.09 19.85 -32.78
N GLU A 204 -73.58 18.76 -32.17
CA GLU A 204 -72.42 18.83 -31.28
C GLU A 204 -71.19 19.38 -32.01
N LEU A 205 -70.91 18.86 -33.21
CA LEU A 205 -69.75 19.28 -34.01
C LEU A 205 -69.92 20.67 -34.62
N LYS A 206 -71.15 21.07 -34.96
CA LYS A 206 -71.46 22.43 -35.44
C LYS A 206 -71.00 23.50 -34.46
N GLY A 207 -71.17 23.27 -33.16
CA GLY A 207 -70.67 24.16 -32.11
C GLY A 207 -69.16 24.20 -31.95
N ILE A 208 -68.42 23.25 -32.53
CA ILE A 208 -66.97 23.09 -32.35
C ILE A 208 -66.19 23.55 -33.60
N ILE A 209 -66.66 23.16 -34.79
CA ILE A 209 -65.96 23.38 -36.07
C ILE A 209 -66.79 24.15 -37.11
N GLY A 210 -68.06 24.45 -36.83
CA GLY A 210 -68.96 25.13 -37.78
C GLY A 210 -69.64 24.16 -38.76
N GLU A 211 -70.85 24.51 -39.18
CA GLU A 211 -71.75 23.65 -39.98
C GLU A 211 -71.15 23.24 -41.33
N ASP A 212 -70.54 24.19 -42.03
CA ASP A 212 -69.95 23.99 -43.37
C ASP A 212 -68.71 23.07 -43.36
N ASN A 213 -68.14 22.81 -42.19
CA ASN A 213 -66.91 22.04 -42.02
C ASN A 213 -67.14 20.58 -41.60
N ILE A 214 -68.35 20.23 -41.15
CA ILE A 214 -68.67 18.86 -40.73
C ILE A 214 -68.56 17.89 -41.91
N ASP A 215 -69.04 18.29 -43.08
CA ASP A 215 -69.03 17.45 -44.29
C ASP A 215 -67.64 17.36 -44.96
N LYS A 216 -66.65 18.16 -44.50
CA LYS A 216 -65.25 18.06 -44.93
C LYS A 216 -64.49 16.92 -44.24
N LEU A 217 -64.99 16.43 -43.10
CA LEU A 217 -64.46 15.26 -42.40
C LEU A 217 -64.87 13.97 -43.14
N THR A 218 -64.09 13.59 -44.14
CA THR A 218 -64.37 12.44 -45.03
C THR A 218 -64.65 11.14 -44.28
N GLU A 219 -63.88 10.82 -43.25
CA GLU A 219 -64.03 9.61 -42.43
C GLU A 219 -65.34 9.61 -41.61
N LEU A 220 -65.67 10.76 -41.02
CA LEU A 220 -66.90 10.94 -40.25
C LEU A 220 -68.13 10.89 -41.17
N LYS A 221 -68.08 11.58 -42.31
CA LYS A 221 -69.14 11.59 -43.31
C LYS A 221 -69.45 10.18 -43.81
N THR A 222 -68.42 9.43 -44.21
CA THR A 222 -68.57 8.04 -44.67
C THR A 222 -69.18 7.15 -43.59
N SER A 223 -68.78 7.33 -42.32
CA SER A 223 -69.31 6.56 -41.20
C SER A 223 -70.76 6.91 -40.87
N LEU A 224 -71.16 8.19 -40.94
CA LEU A 224 -72.55 8.62 -40.76
C LEU A 224 -73.45 8.09 -41.89
N ASP A 225 -72.98 8.11 -43.13
CA ASP A 225 -73.71 7.57 -44.28
C ASP A 225 -73.91 6.04 -44.15
N ASN A 226 -72.88 5.33 -43.68
CA ASN A 226 -72.95 3.88 -43.41
C ASN A 226 -73.97 3.54 -42.31
N ILE A 227 -74.02 4.30 -41.22
CA ILE A 227 -75.04 4.10 -40.17
C ILE A 227 -76.44 4.28 -40.74
N SER A 228 -76.67 5.30 -41.58
CA SER A 228 -77.96 5.54 -42.22
C SER A 228 -78.42 4.35 -43.09
N ILE A 229 -77.48 3.71 -43.82
CA ILE A 229 -77.76 2.52 -44.63
C ILE A 229 -78.07 1.29 -43.74
N LEU A 230 -77.28 1.10 -42.69
CA LEU A 230 -77.45 -0.03 -41.77
C LEU A 230 -78.75 0.08 -40.96
N GLU A 231 -79.13 1.29 -40.52
CA GLU A 231 -80.39 1.52 -39.79
C GLU A 231 -81.62 1.19 -40.66
N LYS A 232 -81.58 1.48 -41.97
CA LYS A 232 -82.63 1.05 -42.92
C LYS A 232 -82.70 -0.48 -43.03
N SER A 233 -81.55 -1.14 -43.08
CA SER A 233 -81.45 -2.61 -43.16
C SER A 233 -81.96 -3.28 -41.86
N LEU A 234 -81.64 -2.69 -40.71
CA LEU A 234 -82.13 -3.13 -39.39
C LEU A 234 -83.66 -2.99 -39.29
N ALA A 235 -84.23 -1.89 -39.79
CA ALA A 235 -85.68 -1.68 -39.82
C ALA A 235 -86.41 -2.71 -40.71
N ALA A 236 -85.83 -3.06 -41.86
CA ALA A 236 -86.37 -4.12 -42.72
C ALA A 236 -86.38 -5.48 -42.01
N LYS A 237 -85.30 -5.83 -41.30
CA LYS A 237 -85.21 -7.07 -40.51
C LYS A 237 -86.18 -7.09 -39.32
N ALA A 238 -86.41 -5.95 -38.65
CA ALA A 238 -87.42 -5.85 -37.60
C ALA A 238 -88.83 -6.18 -38.12
N LYS A 239 -89.17 -5.69 -39.31
CA LYS A 239 -90.45 -5.97 -39.97
C LYS A 239 -90.58 -7.45 -40.35
N GLU A 240 -89.52 -8.05 -40.89
CA GLU A 240 -89.46 -9.49 -41.20
C GLU A 240 -89.68 -10.36 -39.95
N ILE A 241 -89.08 -10.00 -38.82
CA ILE A 241 -89.29 -10.66 -37.51
C ILE A 241 -90.75 -10.53 -37.07
N GLU A 242 -91.36 -9.36 -37.20
CA GLU A 242 -92.76 -9.13 -36.80
C GLU A 242 -93.74 -9.94 -37.67
N GLU A 243 -93.49 -9.98 -38.98
CA GLU A 243 -94.26 -10.81 -39.93
C GLU A 243 -94.10 -12.31 -39.62
N CYS A 244 -92.89 -12.77 -39.30
CA CYS A 244 -92.64 -14.15 -38.88
C CYS A 244 -93.34 -14.50 -37.56
N LYS A 245 -93.36 -13.59 -36.58
CA LYS A 245 -94.10 -13.78 -35.31
C LYS A 245 -95.60 -13.90 -35.54
N LYS A 246 -96.18 -12.97 -36.32
CA LYS A 246 -97.60 -13.01 -36.69
C LYS A 246 -97.97 -14.29 -37.43
N ALA A 247 -97.08 -14.78 -38.30
CA ALA A 247 -97.30 -16.04 -39.00
C ALA A 247 -97.25 -17.25 -38.05
N LEU A 248 -96.34 -17.27 -37.08
CA LEU A 248 -96.23 -18.34 -36.07
C LEU A 248 -97.47 -18.45 -35.17
N ASP A 249 -98.16 -17.34 -34.88
CA ASP A 249 -99.40 -17.32 -34.09
C ASP A 249 -100.59 -18.01 -34.81
N ILE A 250 -100.48 -18.26 -36.13
CA ILE A 250 -101.55 -18.83 -36.97
C ILE A 250 -101.41 -20.35 -37.14
N TYR A 251 -100.20 -20.92 -37.04
CA TYR A 251 -99.95 -22.35 -37.32
C TYR A 251 -99.73 -23.17 -36.03
N PRO A 252 -100.21 -24.43 -35.97
CA PRO A 252 -100.05 -25.28 -34.78
C PRO A 252 -98.59 -25.73 -34.56
N GLU A 253 -98.17 -25.78 -33.29
CA GLU A 253 -96.76 -25.92 -32.84
C GLU A 253 -96.02 -27.22 -33.27
N GLN A 254 -96.68 -28.17 -33.94
CA GLN A 254 -96.15 -29.50 -34.28
C GLN A 254 -96.05 -29.77 -35.79
N GLY A 255 -96.14 -28.74 -36.64
CA GLY A 255 -96.09 -28.86 -38.11
C GLY A 255 -94.75 -28.44 -38.76
N ALA A 256 -94.43 -29.03 -39.92
CA ALA A 256 -93.22 -28.69 -40.68
C ALA A 256 -93.11 -27.19 -41.06
N ILE A 257 -94.25 -26.53 -41.31
CA ILE A 257 -94.34 -25.10 -41.61
C ILE A 257 -94.00 -24.26 -40.36
N TYR A 258 -94.48 -24.67 -39.19
CA TYR A 258 -94.18 -24.01 -37.92
C TYR A 258 -92.69 -24.08 -37.60
N GLU A 259 -92.06 -25.25 -37.76
CA GLU A 259 -90.61 -25.41 -37.58
C GLU A 259 -89.78 -24.61 -38.60
N ALA A 260 -90.22 -24.53 -39.86
CA ALA A 260 -89.57 -23.68 -40.87
C ALA A 260 -89.64 -22.19 -40.50
N LEU A 261 -90.84 -21.68 -40.12
CA LEU A 261 -91.03 -20.30 -39.67
C LEU A 261 -90.26 -19.99 -38.39
N ARG A 262 -90.16 -20.95 -37.46
CA ARG A 262 -89.38 -20.82 -36.22
C ARG A 262 -87.89 -20.69 -36.50
N ARG A 263 -87.36 -21.48 -37.44
CA ARG A 263 -85.96 -21.38 -37.89
C ARG A 263 -85.68 -20.05 -38.58
N THR A 264 -86.57 -19.62 -39.48
CA THR A 264 -86.46 -18.31 -40.13
C THR A 264 -86.51 -17.18 -39.11
N LEU A 265 -87.44 -17.21 -38.15
CA LEU A 265 -87.51 -16.23 -37.06
C LEU A 265 -86.22 -16.19 -36.23
N THR A 266 -85.62 -17.35 -35.96
CA THR A 266 -84.36 -17.46 -35.21
C THR A 266 -83.22 -16.83 -36.01
N TYR A 267 -83.09 -17.17 -37.29
CA TYR A 267 -82.09 -16.62 -38.18
C TYR A 267 -82.23 -15.10 -38.36
N SER A 268 -83.44 -14.60 -38.60
CA SER A 268 -83.69 -13.16 -38.78
C SER A 268 -83.47 -12.38 -37.49
N LYS A 269 -83.71 -12.98 -36.31
CA LYS A 269 -83.32 -12.39 -35.00
C LYS A 269 -81.80 -12.32 -34.84
N GLU A 270 -81.07 -13.38 -35.17
CA GLU A 270 -79.60 -13.38 -35.13
C GLU A 270 -79.00 -12.32 -36.07
N GLU A 271 -79.54 -12.17 -37.28
CA GLU A 271 -79.11 -11.11 -38.21
C GLU A 271 -79.46 -9.71 -37.70
N TYR A 272 -80.64 -9.53 -37.09
CA TYR A 272 -81.04 -8.26 -36.46
C TYR A 272 -80.08 -7.88 -35.32
N ASP A 273 -79.75 -8.83 -34.44
CA ASP A 273 -78.82 -8.60 -33.33
C ASP A 273 -77.40 -8.29 -33.83
N LYS A 274 -76.94 -8.96 -34.89
CA LYS A 274 -75.65 -8.65 -35.56
C LYS A 274 -75.65 -7.25 -36.18
N LEU A 275 -76.68 -6.88 -36.92
CA LEU A 275 -76.79 -5.55 -37.53
C LEU A 275 -76.84 -4.46 -36.47
N LYS A 276 -77.60 -4.68 -35.38
CA LYS A 276 -77.69 -3.76 -34.26
C LYS A 276 -76.32 -3.58 -33.59
N TYR A 277 -75.62 -4.67 -33.33
CA TYR A 277 -74.26 -4.64 -32.78
C TYR A 277 -73.30 -3.83 -33.67
N ILE A 278 -73.32 -4.04 -34.99
CA ILE A 278 -72.47 -3.27 -35.93
C ILE A 278 -72.81 -1.77 -35.89
N ILE A 279 -74.10 -1.42 -35.86
CA ILE A 279 -74.54 -0.02 -35.75
C ILE A 279 -74.06 0.59 -34.42
N ASP A 280 -74.21 -0.11 -33.30
CA ASP A 280 -73.80 0.38 -31.99
C ASP A 280 -72.27 0.58 -31.91
N GLN A 281 -71.48 -0.31 -32.51
CA GLN A 281 -70.03 -0.14 -32.65
C GLN A 281 -69.67 1.08 -33.50
N GLN A 282 -70.33 1.30 -34.65
CA GLN A 282 -70.08 2.48 -35.48
C GLN A 282 -70.49 3.78 -34.77
N LYS A 283 -71.62 3.80 -34.06
CA LYS A 283 -72.04 4.95 -33.23
C LYS A 283 -71.03 5.25 -32.14
N HIS A 284 -70.49 4.21 -31.50
CA HIS A 284 -69.45 4.38 -30.49
C HIS A 284 -68.18 5.01 -31.07
N ILE A 285 -67.70 4.52 -32.21
CA ILE A 285 -66.53 5.09 -32.90
C ILE A 285 -66.76 6.57 -33.25
N ILE A 286 -67.95 6.92 -33.75
CA ILE A 286 -68.30 8.31 -34.07
C ILE A 286 -68.33 9.20 -32.82
N ASN A 287 -68.85 8.71 -31.69
CA ASN A 287 -68.80 9.45 -30.42
C ASN A 287 -67.36 9.71 -29.97
N LEU A 288 -66.47 8.71 -30.08
CA LEU A 288 -65.05 8.87 -29.77
C LEU A 288 -64.38 9.90 -30.69
N LEU A 289 -64.68 9.87 -31.98
CA LEU A 289 -64.19 10.86 -32.95
C LEU A 289 -64.67 12.27 -32.59
N SER A 290 -65.96 12.45 -32.28
CA SER A 290 -66.53 13.73 -31.84
C SER A 290 -65.81 14.27 -30.59
N GLN A 291 -65.65 13.41 -29.58
CA GLN A 291 -64.94 13.76 -28.35
C GLN A 291 -63.47 14.11 -28.59
N ASN A 292 -62.78 13.42 -29.49
CA ASN A 292 -61.39 13.72 -29.84
C ASN A 292 -61.25 15.08 -30.53
N ILE A 293 -62.15 15.42 -31.45
CA ILE A 293 -62.20 16.75 -32.08
C ILE A 293 -62.42 17.83 -31.00
N LYS A 294 -63.33 17.58 -30.05
CA LYS A 294 -63.57 18.49 -28.92
C LYS A 294 -62.32 18.71 -28.05
N ARG A 295 -61.62 17.62 -27.68
CA ARG A 295 -60.35 17.69 -26.91
C ARG A 295 -59.28 18.48 -27.66
N GLN A 296 -59.17 18.26 -28.96
CA GLN A 296 -58.23 19.01 -29.81
C GLN A 296 -58.57 20.50 -29.84
N LYS A 297 -59.86 20.87 -29.97
CA LYS A 297 -60.30 22.28 -29.91
C LYS A 297 -60.00 22.92 -28.55
N GLU A 298 -60.26 22.21 -27.45
CA GLU A 298 -59.98 22.69 -26.09
C GLU A 298 -58.49 22.96 -25.88
N PHE A 299 -57.63 22.06 -26.36
CA PHE A 299 -56.18 22.25 -26.34
C PHE A 299 -55.75 23.49 -27.13
N LEU A 300 -56.23 23.65 -28.37
CA LEU A 300 -55.91 24.79 -29.23
C LEU A 300 -56.41 26.12 -28.67
N ASN A 301 -57.52 26.11 -27.92
CA ASN A 301 -58.04 27.29 -27.23
C ASN A 301 -57.18 27.70 -26.03
N ARG A 302 -56.59 26.74 -25.31
CA ARG A 302 -55.72 26.99 -24.15
C ARG A 302 -54.26 27.26 -24.53
N MET A 303 -53.87 26.99 -25.76
CA MET A 303 -52.51 27.17 -26.24
C MET A 303 -52.07 28.63 -26.24
N ASP A 304 -50.92 28.90 -25.60
CA ASP A 304 -50.27 30.21 -25.62
C ASP A 304 -49.67 30.51 -27.01
N LEU A 305 -50.28 31.46 -27.73
CA LEU A 305 -49.86 31.84 -29.07
C LEU A 305 -48.51 32.54 -29.12
N GLN A 306 -48.00 33.11 -28.02
CA GLN A 306 -46.67 33.73 -28.01
C GLN A 306 -45.56 32.67 -28.00
N LYS A 307 -45.78 31.56 -27.30
CA LYS A 307 -44.83 30.44 -27.20
C LYS A 307 -45.02 29.37 -28.27
N ALA A 308 -46.18 29.32 -28.93
CA ALA A 308 -46.48 28.32 -29.95
C ALA A 308 -45.54 28.44 -31.17
N SER A 309 -45.05 27.30 -31.65
CA SER A 309 -44.26 27.23 -32.89
C SER A 309 -45.08 27.69 -34.10
N GLY A 310 -44.41 28.14 -35.16
CA GLY A 310 -45.08 28.54 -36.41
C GLY A 310 -46.01 27.45 -36.96
N ARG A 311 -45.56 26.18 -36.93
CA ARG A 311 -46.38 25.02 -37.31
C ARG A 311 -47.61 24.86 -36.43
N MET A 312 -47.47 25.03 -35.11
CA MET A 312 -48.59 24.87 -34.19
C MET A 312 -49.63 25.99 -34.31
N LYS A 313 -49.19 27.20 -34.70
CA LYS A 313 -50.08 28.31 -35.09
C LYS A 313 -50.87 27.98 -36.35
N GLU A 314 -50.21 27.40 -37.35
CA GLU A 314 -50.83 26.96 -38.60
C GLU A 314 -51.80 25.77 -38.39
N VAL A 315 -51.48 24.83 -37.50
CA VAL A 315 -52.40 23.76 -37.07
C VAL A 315 -53.70 24.34 -36.51
N LYS A 316 -53.63 25.39 -35.70
CA LYS A 316 -54.84 26.03 -35.15
C LYS A 316 -55.73 26.60 -36.26
N ILE A 317 -55.12 27.27 -37.25
CA ILE A 317 -55.83 27.84 -38.40
C ILE A 317 -56.50 26.75 -39.24
N LEU A 318 -55.75 25.70 -39.60
CA LEU A 318 -56.26 24.59 -40.42
C LEU A 318 -57.34 23.78 -39.70
N PHE A 319 -57.20 23.58 -38.39
CA PHE A 319 -58.19 22.92 -37.56
C PHE A 319 -59.52 23.71 -37.53
N GLU A 320 -59.44 25.04 -37.38
CA GLU A 320 -60.62 25.92 -37.37
C GLU A 320 -61.30 26.04 -38.74
N ALA A 321 -60.54 25.84 -39.83
CA ALA A 321 -61.06 25.77 -41.19
C ALA A 321 -61.66 24.40 -41.58
N GLY A 322 -61.56 23.40 -40.69
CA GLY A 322 -62.03 22.03 -40.95
C GLY A 322 -61.12 21.19 -41.85
N GLU A 323 -59.87 21.63 -42.09
CA GLU A 323 -58.90 20.97 -42.99
C GLU A 323 -58.03 19.95 -42.24
N PHE A 324 -58.68 18.94 -41.64
CA PHE A 324 -58.03 17.95 -40.76
C PHE A 324 -56.98 17.08 -41.46
N SER A 325 -57.17 16.79 -42.75
CA SER A 325 -56.18 16.08 -43.57
C SER A 325 -54.87 16.87 -43.70
N MET A 326 -54.97 18.20 -43.83
CA MET A 326 -53.82 19.09 -43.88
C MET A 326 -53.15 19.21 -42.50
N VAL A 327 -53.94 19.23 -41.41
CA VAL A 327 -53.40 19.15 -40.03
C VAL A 327 -52.57 17.88 -39.84
N ASN A 328 -53.09 16.72 -40.26
CA ASN A 328 -52.39 15.45 -40.16
C ASN A 328 -51.13 15.39 -41.04
N THR A 329 -51.16 16.04 -42.20
CA THR A 329 -49.99 16.15 -43.10
C THR A 329 -48.91 17.07 -42.51
N LEU A 330 -49.31 18.22 -41.96
CA LEU A 330 -48.42 19.18 -41.30
C LEU A 330 -47.77 18.60 -40.04
N LEU A 331 -48.52 17.77 -39.31
CA LEU A 331 -48.07 17.04 -38.14
C LEU A 331 -47.67 15.59 -38.45
N ASN A 332 -47.25 15.27 -39.68
CA ASN A 332 -46.83 13.91 -39.99
C ASN A 332 -45.70 13.43 -39.05
N TYR A 333 -45.62 12.12 -38.82
CA TYR A 333 -44.67 11.54 -37.87
C TYR A 333 -43.23 11.59 -38.41
N GLU A 334 -43.03 11.11 -39.64
CA GLU A 334 -41.71 10.91 -40.24
C GLU A 334 -40.93 12.23 -40.44
N GLY A 335 -41.57 13.30 -40.92
CA GLY A 335 -40.91 14.60 -41.14
C GLY A 335 -40.65 15.41 -39.86
N ARG A 336 -41.32 15.06 -38.75
CA ARG A 336 -41.08 15.70 -37.43
C ARG A 336 -39.95 15.04 -36.65
N GLN A 337 -39.73 13.75 -36.84
CA GLN A 337 -38.65 13.05 -36.13
C GLN A 337 -37.28 13.63 -36.45
N GLU A 338 -37.03 14.03 -37.70
CA GLU A 338 -35.77 14.66 -38.08
C GLU A 338 -35.53 16.01 -37.38
N TYR A 339 -36.58 16.84 -37.26
CA TYR A 339 -36.50 18.13 -36.56
C TYR A 339 -36.33 17.97 -35.04
N ILE A 340 -37.06 17.02 -34.43
CA ILE A 340 -36.93 16.68 -33.00
C ILE A 340 -35.53 16.15 -32.72
N ASN A 341 -35.05 15.21 -33.53
CA ASN A 341 -33.70 14.66 -33.42
C ASN A 341 -32.64 15.75 -33.61
N LYS A 342 -32.84 16.71 -34.52
CA LYS A 342 -31.96 17.88 -34.66
C LYS A 342 -31.93 18.72 -33.39
N LYS A 343 -33.09 19.03 -32.78
CA LYS A 343 -33.16 19.80 -31.53
C LYS A 343 -32.61 19.05 -30.32
N LEU A 344 -32.78 17.73 -30.27
CA LEU A 344 -32.15 16.87 -29.27
C LEU A 344 -30.62 16.83 -29.44
N ARG A 345 -30.12 16.76 -30.68
CA ARG A 345 -28.69 16.88 -30.98
C ARG A 345 -28.14 18.25 -30.60
N GLU A 346 -28.86 19.34 -30.87
CA GLU A 346 -28.43 20.68 -30.42
C GLU A 346 -28.33 20.76 -28.88
N LYS A 347 -29.25 20.12 -28.14
CA LYS A 347 -29.18 20.04 -26.67
C LYS A 347 -28.01 19.17 -26.18
N ILE A 348 -27.75 18.04 -26.84
CA ILE A 348 -26.62 17.15 -26.53
C ILE A 348 -25.30 17.86 -26.84
N ASN A 349 -25.17 18.47 -28.02
CA ASN A 349 -23.98 19.24 -28.41
C ASN A 349 -23.70 20.41 -27.46
N GLN A 350 -24.73 21.13 -26.97
CA GLN A 350 -24.53 22.16 -25.94
C GLN A 350 -24.02 21.58 -24.61
N SER A 351 -24.45 20.36 -24.24
CA SER A 351 -23.92 19.65 -23.07
C SER A 351 -22.47 19.21 -23.28
N GLU A 352 -22.15 18.69 -24.46
CA GLU A 352 -20.79 18.26 -24.84
C GLU A 352 -19.82 19.44 -24.93
N GLU A 353 -20.27 20.59 -25.46
CA GLU A 353 -19.48 21.84 -25.50
C GLU A 353 -19.17 22.36 -24.10
N LEU A 354 -20.14 22.34 -23.18
CA LEU A 354 -19.92 22.73 -21.78
C LEU A 354 -18.98 21.76 -21.06
N GLU A 355 -19.13 20.45 -21.28
CA GLU A 355 -18.22 19.44 -20.74
C GLU A 355 -16.80 19.59 -21.31
N SER A 356 -16.66 19.90 -22.60
CA SER A 356 -15.36 20.20 -23.21
C SER A 356 -14.71 21.42 -22.58
N LEU A 357 -15.47 22.51 -22.39
CA LEU A 357 -14.99 23.71 -21.71
C LEU A 357 -14.61 23.43 -20.24
N ALA A 358 -15.39 22.60 -19.55
CA ALA A 358 -15.05 22.16 -18.20
C ALA A 358 -13.69 21.45 -18.17
N ASN A 359 -13.41 20.58 -19.15
CA ASN A 359 -12.15 19.88 -19.26
C ASN A 359 -10.98 20.79 -19.68
N GLU A 360 -11.24 21.82 -20.50
CA GLU A 360 -10.24 22.86 -20.82
C GLU A 360 -9.82 23.64 -19.56
N GLU A 361 -10.78 24.10 -18.76
CA GLU A 361 -10.51 24.81 -17.50
C GLU A 361 -9.72 23.93 -16.51
N PHE A 362 -10.07 22.64 -16.42
CA PHE A 362 -9.33 21.67 -15.62
C PHE A 362 -7.88 21.51 -16.11
N PHE A 363 -7.68 21.38 -17.41
CA PHE A 363 -6.35 21.21 -17.99
C PHE A 363 -5.49 22.46 -17.85
N LEU A 364 -6.09 23.65 -17.92
CA LEU A 364 -5.42 24.93 -17.64
C LEU A 364 -4.92 24.97 -16.19
N ALA A 365 -5.76 24.58 -15.22
CA ALA A 365 -5.36 24.51 -13.82
C ALA A 365 -4.16 23.56 -13.61
N LEU A 366 -4.18 22.36 -14.21
CA LEU A 366 -3.04 21.42 -14.16
C LEU A 366 -1.78 21.97 -14.83
N SER A 367 -1.93 22.65 -15.97
CA SER A 367 -0.80 23.28 -16.69
C SER A 367 -0.12 24.36 -15.87
N MET A 368 -0.89 25.08 -15.05
CA MET A 368 -0.35 26.07 -14.11
C MET A 368 0.38 25.42 -12.94
N LEU A 369 -0.08 24.26 -12.45
CA LEU A 369 0.60 23.51 -11.38
C LEU A 369 1.97 22.94 -11.79
N GLN A 370 2.23 22.79 -13.09
CA GLN A 370 3.53 22.35 -13.60
C GLN A 370 4.61 23.45 -13.56
N LYS A 371 4.22 24.72 -13.35
CA LYS A 371 5.16 25.84 -13.36
C LYS A 371 5.82 26.03 -11.99
N PRO A 372 7.10 26.43 -11.91
CA PRO A 372 7.79 26.61 -10.63
C PRO A 372 7.18 27.65 -9.69
N ASP A 373 6.43 28.61 -10.25
CA ASP A 373 5.78 29.73 -9.58
C ASP A 373 4.29 29.48 -9.27
N TRP A 374 3.81 28.23 -9.34
CA TRP A 374 2.39 27.91 -9.14
C TRP A 374 1.83 28.39 -7.79
N VAL A 375 2.66 28.42 -6.73
CA VAL A 375 2.28 28.87 -5.39
C VAL A 375 1.83 30.33 -5.39
N GLU A 376 2.46 31.18 -6.22
CA GLU A 376 2.08 32.60 -6.36
C GLU A 376 0.74 32.76 -7.07
N ASN A 377 0.33 31.77 -7.87
CA ASN A 377 -0.90 31.76 -8.66
C ASN A 377 -2.00 30.86 -8.08
N ILE A 378 -1.86 30.41 -6.83
CA ILE A 378 -2.73 29.38 -6.22
C ILE A 378 -4.23 29.75 -6.28
N GLN A 379 -4.57 31.03 -6.12
CA GLN A 379 -5.96 31.49 -6.18
C GLN A 379 -6.54 31.41 -7.60
N LEU A 380 -5.73 31.73 -8.61
CA LEU A 380 -6.15 31.63 -10.00
C LEU A 380 -6.34 30.17 -10.41
N ILE A 381 -5.47 29.28 -9.95
CA ILE A 381 -5.60 27.83 -10.14
C ILE A 381 -6.90 27.30 -9.52
N LYS A 382 -7.22 27.71 -8.28
CA LYS A 382 -8.50 27.38 -7.63
C LYS A 382 -9.70 27.87 -8.44
N ASN A 383 -9.64 29.07 -9.00
CA ASN A 383 -10.72 29.61 -9.83
C ASN A 383 -10.95 28.78 -11.09
N HIS A 384 -9.88 28.36 -11.80
CA HIS A 384 -10.00 27.49 -12.97
C HIS A 384 -10.63 26.13 -12.61
N PHE A 385 -10.23 25.53 -11.49
CA PHE A 385 -10.89 24.32 -11.02
C PHE A 385 -12.36 24.55 -10.67
N GLU A 386 -12.71 25.63 -9.96
CA GLU A 386 -14.10 25.94 -9.61
C GLU A 386 -14.96 26.19 -10.86
N GLN A 387 -14.41 26.88 -11.86
CA GLN A 387 -15.06 27.14 -13.13
C GLN A 387 -15.26 25.84 -13.93
N SER A 388 -14.33 24.90 -13.87
CA SER A 388 -14.50 23.55 -14.42
C SER A 388 -15.73 22.85 -13.81
N ILE A 389 -15.92 22.95 -12.49
CA ILE A 389 -17.09 22.37 -11.83
C ILE A 389 -18.38 23.08 -12.25
N GLU A 390 -18.37 24.40 -12.34
CA GLU A 390 -19.54 25.17 -12.78
C GLU A 390 -20.00 24.85 -14.21
N LEU A 391 -19.06 24.47 -15.07
CA LEU A 391 -19.33 24.08 -16.47
C LEU A 391 -19.75 22.62 -16.65
N GLY A 392 -19.81 21.82 -15.57
CA GLY A 392 -20.28 20.43 -15.61
C GLY A 392 -19.21 19.36 -15.43
N GLY A 393 -17.99 19.73 -15.04
CA GLY A 393 -16.89 18.80 -14.72
C GLY A 393 -17.07 18.05 -13.40
N PHE A 394 -18.23 17.45 -13.16
CA PHE A 394 -18.64 16.95 -11.84
C PHE A 394 -17.89 15.69 -11.38
N SER A 395 -17.31 14.91 -12.30
CA SER A 395 -16.70 13.61 -11.97
C SER A 395 -15.21 13.72 -11.67
N LEU A 396 -14.36 13.41 -12.64
CA LEU A 396 -12.91 13.36 -12.50
C LEU A 396 -12.33 14.71 -12.09
N ASN A 397 -12.84 15.82 -12.66
CA ASN A 397 -12.31 17.16 -12.39
C ASN A 397 -12.57 17.56 -10.93
N CYS A 398 -13.77 17.30 -10.39
CA CYS A 398 -14.09 17.50 -8.98
C CYS A 398 -13.23 16.62 -8.06
N TYR A 399 -13.11 15.34 -8.40
CA TYR A 399 -12.28 14.40 -7.65
C TYR A 399 -10.83 14.90 -7.56
N GLN A 400 -10.23 15.29 -8.68
CA GLN A 400 -8.86 15.80 -8.75
C GLN A 400 -8.70 17.14 -8.04
N TYR A 401 -9.65 18.06 -8.18
CA TYR A 401 -9.61 19.33 -7.45
C TYR A 401 -9.64 19.10 -5.93
N SER A 402 -10.42 18.13 -5.45
CA SER A 402 -10.42 17.78 -4.03
C SER A 402 -9.07 17.24 -3.53
N PHE A 403 -8.25 16.61 -4.38
CA PHE A 403 -6.87 16.23 -4.03
C PHE A 403 -5.96 17.43 -3.91
N PHE A 404 -6.02 18.33 -4.88
CA PHE A 404 -5.25 19.57 -4.84
C PHE A 404 -5.58 20.42 -3.58
N LEU A 405 -6.85 20.50 -3.20
CA LEU A 405 -7.26 21.19 -1.98
C LEU A 405 -6.74 20.49 -0.70
N GLU A 406 -6.71 19.17 -0.65
CA GLU A 406 -6.11 18.42 0.46
C GLU A 406 -4.60 18.67 0.57
N GLU A 407 -3.86 18.64 -0.56
CA GLU A 407 -2.42 18.89 -0.60
C GLU A 407 -2.05 20.32 -0.18
N THR A 408 -2.94 21.29 -0.46
CA THR A 408 -2.78 22.69 -0.06
C THR A 408 -3.32 22.98 1.35
N GLY A 409 -3.83 21.96 2.05
CA GLY A 409 -4.31 22.04 3.43
C GLY A 409 -5.73 22.61 3.60
N ASP A 410 -6.48 22.79 2.51
CA ASP A 410 -7.79 23.47 2.46
C ASP A 410 -8.96 22.45 2.50
N ASN A 411 -8.92 21.55 3.48
CA ASN A 411 -9.82 20.39 3.58
C ASN A 411 -11.31 20.77 3.70
N ASP A 412 -11.64 21.84 4.42
CA ASP A 412 -13.03 22.30 4.56
C ASP A 412 -13.63 22.72 3.22
N ARG A 413 -12.81 23.35 2.36
CA ARG A 413 -13.22 23.74 1.02
C ARG A 413 -13.41 22.51 0.12
N ALA A 414 -12.53 21.51 0.24
CA ALA A 414 -12.67 20.23 -0.47
C ALA A 414 -13.97 19.51 -0.10
N ILE A 415 -14.30 19.43 1.20
CA ILE A 415 -15.55 18.85 1.70
C ILE A 415 -16.77 19.62 1.14
N TYR A 416 -16.73 20.94 1.18
CA TYR A 416 -17.82 21.79 0.65
C TYR A 416 -18.08 21.54 -0.83
N ILE A 417 -17.03 21.52 -1.66
CA ILE A 417 -17.15 21.31 -3.10
C ILE A 417 -17.69 19.92 -3.39
N LEU A 418 -17.17 18.87 -2.74
CA LEU A 418 -17.65 17.50 -2.94
C LEU A 418 -19.13 17.36 -2.62
N ARG A 419 -19.60 17.93 -1.48
CA ARG A 419 -21.04 17.92 -1.14
C ARG A 419 -21.87 18.63 -2.20
N LYS A 420 -21.45 19.86 -2.58
CA LYS A 420 -22.14 20.64 -3.61
C LYS A 420 -22.22 19.88 -4.93
N THR A 421 -21.15 19.22 -5.35
CA THR A 421 -21.12 18.47 -6.61
C THR A 421 -21.97 17.21 -6.55
N ILE A 422 -21.95 16.47 -5.44
CA ILE A 422 -22.80 15.28 -5.25
C ILE A 422 -24.28 15.64 -5.37
N ASP A 423 -24.70 16.78 -4.80
CA ASP A 423 -26.09 17.26 -4.89
C ASP A 423 -26.51 17.68 -6.32
N LEU A 424 -25.53 17.95 -7.20
CA LEU A 424 -25.75 18.38 -8.58
C LEU A 424 -25.70 17.22 -9.60
N LEU A 425 -25.26 16.03 -9.18
CA LEU A 425 -25.18 14.87 -10.08
C LEU A 425 -26.58 14.34 -10.44
N PRO A 426 -26.80 13.90 -11.69
CA PRO A 426 -28.03 13.20 -12.08
C PRO A 426 -28.24 11.92 -11.26
N GLU A 427 -29.49 11.54 -10.96
CA GLU A 427 -29.81 10.31 -10.23
C GLU A 427 -29.26 9.05 -10.95
N ASP A 428 -29.17 9.13 -12.27
CA ASP A 428 -28.71 8.08 -13.17
C ASP A 428 -27.18 7.88 -13.14
N ASP A 429 -26.41 8.85 -12.60
CA ASP A 429 -24.94 8.85 -12.58
C ASP A 429 -24.39 8.24 -11.28
N ALA A 430 -24.78 6.99 -11.05
CA ALA A 430 -24.43 6.24 -9.84
C ALA A 430 -22.91 6.05 -9.66
N GLU A 431 -22.17 5.86 -10.75
CA GLU A 431 -20.71 5.62 -10.71
C GLU A 431 -19.94 6.84 -10.19
N ASN A 432 -20.21 8.03 -10.75
CA ASN A 432 -19.55 9.25 -10.31
C ASN A 432 -19.98 9.62 -8.90
N LYS A 433 -21.27 9.43 -8.57
CA LYS A 433 -21.78 9.66 -7.21
C LYS A 433 -21.04 8.82 -6.18
N ALA A 434 -20.91 7.50 -6.39
CA ALA A 434 -20.20 6.61 -5.47
C ALA A 434 -18.71 7.00 -5.32
N THR A 435 -18.08 7.41 -6.42
CA THR A 435 -16.67 7.84 -6.43
C THR A 435 -16.43 9.10 -5.61
N LEU A 436 -17.29 10.11 -5.76
CA LEU A 436 -17.22 11.34 -4.96
C LEU A 436 -17.58 11.10 -3.49
N LEU A 437 -18.58 10.24 -3.21
CA LEU A 437 -18.92 9.85 -1.84
C LEU A 437 -17.75 9.15 -1.14
N SER A 438 -17.09 8.21 -1.81
CA SER A 438 -15.88 7.54 -1.28
C SER A 438 -14.77 8.55 -0.96
N ARG A 439 -14.57 9.55 -1.84
CA ARG A 439 -13.61 10.64 -1.60
C ARG A 439 -13.99 11.52 -0.42
N LEU A 440 -15.27 11.90 -0.33
CA LEU A 440 -15.81 12.71 0.76
C LEU A 440 -15.69 11.98 2.10
N GLY A 441 -16.01 10.68 2.13
CA GLY A 441 -15.83 9.82 3.29
C GLY A 441 -14.39 9.86 3.81
N LYS A 442 -13.40 9.75 2.90
CA LYS A 442 -11.98 9.80 3.27
C LYS A 442 -11.58 11.13 3.96
N LEU A 443 -12.03 12.26 3.43
CA LEU A 443 -11.75 13.58 4.03
C LEU A 443 -12.45 13.76 5.39
N LEU A 444 -13.56 13.04 5.63
CA LEU A 444 -14.30 13.11 6.87
C LEU A 444 -13.77 12.21 7.99
N ILE A 445 -12.86 11.27 7.71
CA ILE A 445 -12.34 10.32 8.72
C ILE A 445 -11.80 11.06 9.95
N ALA A 446 -10.98 12.10 9.73
CA ALA A 446 -10.38 12.87 10.81
C ALA A 446 -11.37 13.83 11.53
N PRO A 447 -12.17 14.66 10.83
CA PRO A 447 -13.08 15.60 11.49
C PRO A 447 -14.33 14.94 12.08
N ASP A 448 -14.89 13.91 11.44
CA ASP A 448 -16.12 13.22 11.88
C ASP A 448 -16.19 11.78 11.34
N ALA A 449 -15.61 10.84 12.09
CA ALA A 449 -15.58 9.43 11.75
C ALA A 449 -16.98 8.78 11.61
N ALA A 450 -18.00 9.29 12.32
CA ALA A 450 -19.36 8.76 12.23
C ALA A 450 -20.04 9.21 10.94
N ALA A 451 -19.87 10.48 10.55
CA ALA A 451 -20.31 10.96 9.25
C ALA A 451 -19.57 10.27 8.11
N ALA A 452 -18.26 10.03 8.25
CA ALA A 452 -17.46 9.28 7.28
C ALA A 452 -18.02 7.86 7.07
N LEU A 453 -18.34 7.15 8.16
CA LEU A 453 -18.92 5.79 8.08
C LEU A 453 -20.25 5.79 7.32
N ASN A 454 -21.16 6.73 7.62
CA ASN A 454 -22.45 6.81 6.92
C ASN A 454 -22.27 7.08 5.42
N ILE A 455 -21.33 7.95 5.05
CA ILE A 455 -21.07 8.27 3.64
C ILE A 455 -20.42 7.08 2.91
N PHE A 456 -19.49 6.39 3.56
CA PHE A 456 -18.93 5.16 3.00
C PHE A 456 -19.98 4.06 2.85
N GLN A 457 -20.92 3.93 3.78
CA GLN A 457 -22.05 2.99 3.66
C GLN A 457 -22.92 3.30 2.44
N GLU A 458 -23.27 4.56 2.20
CA GLU A 458 -23.99 4.96 0.99
C GLU A 458 -23.19 4.60 -0.28
N ALA A 459 -21.87 4.84 -0.28
CA ALA A 459 -21.01 4.46 -1.39
C ALA A 459 -20.92 2.92 -1.57
N VAL A 460 -20.89 2.14 -0.49
CA VAL A 460 -20.90 0.66 -0.53
C VAL A 460 -22.19 0.15 -1.15
N ASP A 461 -23.34 0.71 -0.78
CA ASP A 461 -24.63 0.31 -1.36
C ASP A 461 -24.68 0.57 -2.87
N ILE A 462 -24.18 1.73 -3.32
CA ILE A 462 -24.13 2.07 -4.75
C ILE A 462 -23.14 1.16 -5.48
N TYR A 463 -21.91 1.00 -4.96
CA TYR A 463 -20.93 0.11 -5.57
C TYR A 463 -21.36 -1.36 -5.56
N GLY A 464 -22.15 -1.80 -4.57
CA GLY A 464 -22.74 -3.13 -4.53
C GLY A 464 -23.69 -3.38 -5.70
N ASN A 465 -24.58 -2.43 -5.98
CA ASN A 465 -25.47 -2.49 -7.13
C ASN A 465 -24.70 -2.49 -8.46
N LEU A 466 -23.67 -1.63 -8.59
CA LEU A 466 -22.83 -1.57 -9.78
C LEU A 466 -21.99 -2.86 -9.96
N PHE A 467 -21.56 -3.48 -8.86
CA PHE A 467 -20.83 -4.74 -8.88
C PHE A 467 -21.71 -5.89 -9.41
N ASP A 468 -23.00 -5.92 -9.09
CA ASP A 468 -23.94 -6.91 -9.64
C ASP A 468 -24.14 -6.77 -11.16
N GLU A 469 -23.94 -5.56 -11.72
CA GLU A 469 -23.99 -5.32 -13.17
C GLU A 469 -22.68 -5.68 -13.87
N ASN A 470 -21.54 -5.31 -13.28
CA ASN A 470 -20.21 -5.56 -13.84
C ASN A 470 -19.16 -5.80 -12.74
N ASN A 471 -19.08 -7.05 -12.29
CA ASN A 471 -18.23 -7.46 -11.17
C ASN A 471 -16.76 -7.03 -11.36
N ASN A 472 -16.19 -7.21 -12.55
CA ASN A 472 -14.77 -6.94 -12.79
C ASN A 472 -14.38 -5.47 -12.66
N LYS A 473 -15.28 -4.53 -13.00
CA LYS A 473 -14.99 -3.09 -12.98
C LYS A 473 -15.09 -2.51 -11.56
N TYR A 474 -16.08 -2.95 -10.79
CA TYR A 474 -16.44 -2.33 -9.50
C TYR A 474 -16.00 -3.13 -8.29
N GLU A 475 -15.34 -4.27 -8.46
CA GLU A 475 -14.79 -5.06 -7.35
C GLU A 475 -13.84 -4.24 -6.48
N TYR A 476 -12.78 -3.66 -7.07
CA TYR A 476 -11.80 -2.92 -6.30
C TYR A 476 -12.41 -1.71 -5.57
N PRO A 477 -13.21 -0.82 -6.22
CA PRO A 477 -13.90 0.27 -5.55
C PRO A 477 -14.80 -0.19 -4.39
N LEU A 478 -15.55 -1.28 -4.57
CA LEU A 478 -16.42 -1.85 -3.53
C LEU A 478 -15.59 -2.35 -2.35
N VAL A 479 -14.61 -3.22 -2.60
CA VAL A 479 -13.75 -3.80 -1.55
C VAL A 479 -13.00 -2.70 -0.80
N LYS A 480 -12.50 -1.68 -1.50
CA LYS A 480 -11.85 -0.51 -0.90
C LYS A 480 -12.77 0.23 0.06
N THR A 481 -13.97 0.57 -0.40
CA THR A 481 -14.94 1.33 0.40
C THR A 481 -15.42 0.52 1.62
N MET A 482 -15.61 -0.79 1.46
CA MET A 482 -15.93 -1.69 2.57
C MET A 482 -14.78 -1.81 3.58
N HIS A 483 -13.53 -1.80 3.11
CA HIS A 483 -12.37 -1.88 3.99
C HIS A 483 -12.28 -0.65 4.89
N GLU A 484 -12.53 0.54 4.32
CA GLU A 484 -12.61 1.78 5.11
C GLU A 484 -13.75 1.73 6.15
N CYS A 485 -14.92 1.20 5.79
CA CYS A 485 -16.02 0.97 6.75
C CYS A 485 -15.57 0.07 7.90
N GLY A 486 -14.93 -1.07 7.59
CA GLY A 486 -14.41 -2.01 8.57
C GLY A 486 -13.39 -1.36 9.50
N MET A 487 -12.45 -0.58 8.97
CA MET A 487 -11.44 0.13 9.75
C MET A 487 -12.05 1.19 10.68
N LEU A 488 -13.05 1.95 10.21
CA LEU A 488 -13.79 2.89 11.07
C LEU A 488 -14.58 2.20 12.18
N CYS A 489 -15.08 0.98 11.92
CA CYS A 489 -15.79 0.19 12.90
C CYS A 489 -14.87 -0.44 13.96
N MET A 490 -13.55 -0.55 13.73
CA MET A 490 -12.62 -1.17 14.68
C MET A 490 -12.64 -0.52 16.08
N SER A 491 -12.85 0.79 16.15
CA SER A 491 -12.88 1.54 17.42
C SER A 491 -14.26 1.63 18.06
N THR A 492 -15.33 1.45 17.28
CA THR A 492 -16.72 1.65 17.71
C THR A 492 -17.48 0.33 17.93
N SER A 493 -17.33 -0.64 17.02
CA SER A 493 -17.97 -1.95 17.06
C SER A 493 -17.15 -3.01 16.32
N MET A 494 -16.41 -3.82 17.07
CA MET A 494 -15.62 -4.93 16.52
C MET A 494 -16.48 -5.95 15.76
N GLU A 495 -17.75 -6.14 16.14
CA GLU A 495 -18.65 -7.06 15.43
C GLU A 495 -19.00 -6.53 14.03
N GLN A 496 -19.28 -5.23 13.90
CA GLN A 496 -19.50 -4.62 12.58
C GLN A 496 -18.24 -4.62 11.72
N ALA A 497 -17.08 -4.32 12.32
CA ALA A 497 -15.80 -4.39 11.61
C ALA A 497 -15.54 -5.79 11.06
N ARG A 498 -15.79 -6.84 11.86
CA ARG A 498 -15.68 -8.23 11.46
C ARG A 498 -16.59 -8.55 10.28
N ILE A 499 -17.85 -8.12 10.30
CA ILE A 499 -18.80 -8.36 9.20
C ILE A 499 -18.28 -7.78 7.89
N TYR A 500 -17.83 -6.52 7.88
CA TYR A 500 -17.29 -5.89 6.66
C TYR A 500 -16.08 -6.65 6.12
N PHE A 501 -15.14 -7.02 7.00
CA PHE A 501 -13.95 -7.73 6.58
C PHE A 501 -14.23 -9.16 6.09
N GLU A 502 -15.14 -9.90 6.74
CA GLU A 502 -15.55 -11.24 6.28
C GLU A 502 -16.30 -11.17 4.93
N GLN A 503 -17.13 -10.15 4.71
CA GLN A 503 -17.77 -9.92 3.42
C GLN A 503 -16.76 -9.63 2.31
N ILE A 504 -15.71 -8.85 2.60
CA ILE A 504 -14.60 -8.65 1.67
C ILE A 504 -13.97 -9.99 1.28
N LEU A 505 -13.68 -10.88 2.25
CA LEU A 505 -13.13 -12.20 1.95
C LEU A 505 -14.07 -13.05 1.10
N LEU A 506 -15.38 -12.98 1.32
CA LEU A 506 -16.37 -13.68 0.49
C LEU A 506 -16.39 -13.16 -0.95
N LEU A 507 -16.33 -11.84 -1.14
CA LEU A 507 -16.26 -11.22 -2.47
C LEU A 507 -15.00 -11.65 -3.21
N THR A 508 -13.86 -11.67 -2.52
CA THR A 508 -12.57 -11.96 -3.15
C THR A 508 -12.24 -13.45 -3.27
N SER A 509 -12.96 -14.35 -2.57
CA SER A 509 -12.76 -15.81 -2.64
C SER A 509 -13.60 -16.51 -3.71
N ASN A 510 -14.77 -15.99 -4.08
CA ASN A 510 -15.71 -16.61 -5.04
C ASN A 510 -15.33 -16.43 -6.53
N ARG A 511 -14.03 -16.49 -6.87
CA ARG A 511 -13.55 -16.12 -8.22
C ARG A 511 -13.36 -17.31 -9.16
N ASN A 512 -13.59 -17.07 -10.45
CA ASN A 512 -13.16 -17.91 -11.56
C ASN A 512 -11.80 -17.47 -12.18
N HIS A 513 -11.25 -16.32 -11.77
CA HIS A 513 -9.99 -15.74 -12.27
C HIS A 513 -9.17 -15.06 -11.14
N PRO A 514 -7.84 -14.92 -11.28
CA PRO A 514 -7.00 -14.23 -10.30
C PRO A 514 -7.41 -12.77 -10.17
N ALA A 515 -7.41 -12.26 -8.94
CA ALA A 515 -7.65 -10.86 -8.64
C ALA A 515 -6.58 -9.94 -9.25
N ASP A 516 -6.95 -8.70 -9.56
CA ASP A 516 -5.96 -7.67 -9.85
C ASP A 516 -5.13 -7.34 -8.59
N LYS A 517 -3.88 -6.92 -8.79
CA LYS A 517 -2.93 -6.67 -7.71
C LYS A 517 -3.46 -5.70 -6.62
N PRO A 518 -4.17 -4.60 -6.94
CA PRO A 518 -4.79 -3.74 -5.94
C PRO A 518 -5.78 -4.48 -5.03
N THR A 519 -6.64 -5.33 -5.58
CA THR A 519 -7.61 -6.09 -4.79
C THR A 519 -6.94 -7.20 -3.96
N GLN A 520 -5.90 -7.85 -4.49
CA GLN A 520 -5.09 -8.80 -3.71
C GLN A 520 -4.45 -8.11 -2.50
N THR A 521 -3.85 -6.93 -2.72
CA THR A 521 -3.21 -6.12 -1.68
C THR A 521 -4.20 -5.74 -0.59
N LEU A 522 -5.40 -5.31 -0.98
CA LEU A 522 -6.42 -4.92 -0.02
C LEU A 522 -7.04 -6.12 0.73
N THR A 523 -7.15 -7.27 0.06
CA THR A 523 -7.54 -8.53 0.71
C THR A 523 -6.50 -8.95 1.75
N TYR A 524 -5.21 -8.78 1.43
CA TYR A 524 -4.11 -9.00 2.37
C TYR A 524 -4.22 -8.09 3.60
N LEU A 525 -4.46 -6.80 3.41
CA LEU A 525 -4.67 -5.85 4.53
C LEU A 525 -5.90 -6.22 5.36
N THR A 526 -6.98 -6.67 4.71
CA THR A 526 -8.21 -7.14 5.38
C THR A 526 -7.94 -8.36 6.26
N LEU A 527 -7.14 -9.33 5.78
CA LEU A 527 -6.75 -10.50 6.58
C LEU A 527 -5.92 -10.12 7.80
N LEU A 528 -5.01 -9.13 7.66
CA LEU A 528 -4.27 -8.60 8.79
C LEU A 528 -5.19 -7.90 9.81
N ALA A 529 -6.17 -7.12 9.32
CA ALA A 529 -7.14 -6.44 10.18
C ALA A 529 -8.01 -7.43 10.96
N LEU A 530 -8.52 -8.49 10.31
CA LEU A 530 -9.24 -9.59 10.97
C LEU A 530 -8.38 -10.31 12.00
N GLY A 531 -7.12 -10.59 11.66
CA GLY A 531 -6.17 -11.16 12.62
C GLY A 531 -6.03 -10.28 13.87
N SER A 532 -5.83 -8.98 13.69
CA SER A 532 -5.74 -8.02 14.81
C SER A 532 -7.02 -7.95 15.62
N LEU A 533 -8.19 -7.96 14.97
CA LEU A 533 -9.51 -7.92 15.60
C LEU A 533 -9.74 -9.15 16.49
N HIS A 534 -9.52 -10.36 15.96
CA HIS A 534 -9.66 -11.59 16.75
C HIS A 534 -8.63 -11.68 17.88
N GLY A 535 -7.42 -11.14 17.68
CA GLY A 535 -6.43 -11.00 18.74
C GLY A 535 -6.92 -10.11 19.89
N GLN A 536 -7.56 -8.98 19.59
CA GLN A 536 -8.17 -8.09 20.60
C GLN A 536 -9.36 -8.74 21.33
N LEU A 537 -10.12 -9.60 20.64
CA LEU A 537 -11.20 -10.39 21.23
C LEU A 537 -10.70 -11.60 22.05
N GLY A 538 -9.40 -11.91 22.02
CA GLY A 538 -8.82 -13.06 22.71
C GLY A 538 -9.02 -14.41 22.00
N ASP A 539 -9.49 -14.39 20.75
CA ASP A 539 -9.67 -15.59 19.92
C ASP A 539 -8.38 -15.92 19.17
N ASN A 540 -7.47 -16.59 19.88
CA ASN A 540 -6.14 -16.93 19.37
C ASN A 540 -6.19 -17.90 18.18
N GLU A 541 -7.24 -18.72 18.04
CA GLU A 541 -7.36 -19.70 16.96
C GLU A 541 -7.72 -19.03 15.62
N GLN A 542 -8.74 -18.17 15.62
CA GLN A 542 -9.12 -17.41 14.43
C GLN A 542 -8.04 -16.39 14.06
N MET A 543 -7.46 -15.71 15.06
CA MET A 543 -6.31 -14.82 14.87
C MET A 543 -5.20 -15.52 14.08
N THR A 544 -4.79 -16.71 14.52
CA THR A 544 -3.73 -17.49 13.87
C THR A 544 -4.12 -17.89 12.45
N SER A 545 -5.38 -18.29 12.24
CA SER A 545 -5.90 -18.71 10.94
C SER A 545 -5.86 -17.58 9.91
N TYR A 546 -6.36 -16.39 10.25
CA TYR A 546 -6.32 -15.23 9.35
C TYR A 546 -4.89 -14.76 9.06
N GLN A 547 -3.98 -14.84 10.03
CA GLN A 547 -2.56 -14.53 9.80
C GLN A 547 -1.88 -15.52 8.86
N GLN A 548 -2.20 -16.82 8.96
CA GLN A 548 -1.69 -17.82 8.02
C GLN A 548 -2.19 -17.54 6.60
N LEU A 549 -3.46 -17.15 6.43
CA LEU A 549 -4.01 -16.74 5.15
C LEU A 549 -3.35 -15.45 4.62
N ALA A 550 -3.13 -14.46 5.48
CA ALA A 550 -2.42 -13.23 5.12
C ALA A 550 -0.99 -13.53 4.66
N LEU A 551 -0.30 -14.44 5.34
CA LEU A 551 1.04 -14.88 4.97
C LEU A 551 1.06 -15.59 3.62
N GLN A 552 0.08 -16.46 3.35
CA GLN A 552 -0.07 -17.13 2.07
C GLN A 552 -0.33 -16.13 0.93
N LEU A 553 -1.27 -15.20 1.13
CA LEU A 553 -1.60 -14.20 0.11
C LEU A 553 -0.46 -13.20 -0.10
N GLY A 554 0.19 -12.74 0.98
CA GLY A 554 1.37 -11.89 0.92
C GLY A 554 2.53 -12.56 0.18
N ALA A 555 2.74 -13.86 0.40
CA ALA A 555 3.71 -14.65 -0.35
C ALA A 555 3.39 -14.69 -1.86
N ASN A 556 2.11 -14.86 -2.23
CA ASN A 556 1.68 -14.86 -3.63
C ASN A 556 1.93 -13.49 -4.29
N ILE A 557 1.54 -12.39 -3.63
CA ILE A 557 1.76 -11.04 -4.15
C ILE A 557 3.26 -10.75 -4.34
N SER A 558 4.08 -11.14 -3.35
CA SER A 558 5.55 -10.97 -3.41
C SER A 558 6.22 -11.76 -4.53
N LEU A 559 5.58 -12.79 -5.08
CA LEU A 559 6.14 -13.62 -6.15
C LEU A 559 5.89 -13.06 -7.56
N ASP A 560 4.80 -12.32 -7.75
CA ASP A 560 4.47 -11.72 -9.06
C ASP A 560 5.49 -10.63 -9.46
N ASN A 561 6.02 -9.88 -8.49
CA ASN A 561 7.18 -9.00 -8.70
C ASN A 561 8.13 -9.05 -7.49
N PRO A 562 9.10 -9.98 -7.50
CA PRO A 562 9.98 -10.20 -6.35
C PRO A 562 10.99 -9.09 -6.08
N LYS A 563 11.06 -8.03 -6.89
CA LYS A 563 11.90 -6.86 -6.56
C LYS A 563 11.15 -5.84 -5.71
N ASP A 564 9.89 -5.59 -6.03
CA ASP A 564 9.13 -4.48 -5.43
C ASP A 564 8.16 -4.94 -4.34
N ASP A 565 7.72 -6.21 -4.37
CA ASP A 565 6.61 -6.70 -3.53
C ASP A 565 7.05 -7.56 -2.35
N LEU A 566 8.36 -7.77 -2.14
CA LEU A 566 8.92 -8.53 -1.00
C LEU A 566 8.47 -8.00 0.38
N PHE A 567 8.09 -6.73 0.44
CA PHE A 567 7.56 -6.08 1.64
C PHE A 567 6.32 -6.81 2.20
N TYR A 568 5.43 -7.34 1.35
CA TYR A 568 4.21 -7.99 1.82
C TYR A 568 4.51 -9.27 2.60
N LEU A 569 5.43 -10.11 2.11
CA LEU A 569 5.89 -11.29 2.84
C LEU A 569 6.59 -10.91 4.15
N GLN A 570 7.45 -9.88 4.15
CA GLN A 570 8.14 -9.41 5.35
C GLN A 570 7.16 -8.89 6.41
N GLU A 571 6.19 -8.08 6.01
CA GLU A 571 5.18 -7.52 6.91
C GLU A 571 4.28 -8.61 7.50
N ALA A 572 3.90 -9.62 6.70
CA ALA A 572 3.11 -10.74 7.18
C ALA A 572 3.84 -11.53 8.27
N VAL A 573 5.12 -11.84 8.04
CA VAL A 573 5.96 -12.54 9.03
C VAL A 573 6.18 -11.67 10.27
N ARG A 574 6.43 -10.36 10.10
CA ARG A 574 6.62 -9.43 11.21
C ARG A 574 5.40 -9.35 12.12
N ARG A 575 4.21 -9.27 11.53
CA ARG A 575 2.92 -9.25 12.26
C ARG A 575 2.67 -10.56 12.98
N MET A 576 2.92 -11.70 12.33
CA MET A 576 2.80 -13.02 12.94
C MET A 576 3.72 -13.17 14.15
N ARG A 577 4.97 -12.70 14.07
CA ARG A 577 5.89 -12.67 15.21
C ARG A 577 5.43 -11.77 16.35
N PHE A 578 5.04 -10.53 16.03
CA PHE A 578 4.55 -9.57 17.03
C PHE A 578 3.37 -10.16 17.83
N LEU A 579 2.44 -10.81 17.15
CA LEU A 579 1.23 -11.37 17.76
C LEU A 579 1.51 -12.64 18.57
N LEU A 580 2.53 -13.42 18.20
CA LEU A 580 3.01 -14.56 18.98
C LEU A 580 3.96 -14.15 20.14
N ASN A 581 4.17 -12.84 20.34
CA ASN A 581 5.16 -12.27 21.26
C ASN A 581 6.55 -12.88 21.07
N GLU A 582 6.91 -13.09 19.80
CA GLU A 582 8.13 -13.78 19.38
C GLU A 582 9.13 -12.75 18.86
N ASP A 583 10.34 -12.74 19.42
CA ASP A 583 11.41 -11.89 18.93
C ASP A 583 11.88 -12.32 17.53
N LYS A 584 12.45 -11.38 16.78
CA LYS A 584 13.01 -11.59 15.43
C LYS A 584 13.91 -12.85 15.34
N ASN A 585 14.66 -13.14 16.39
CA ASN A 585 15.57 -14.29 16.50
C ASN A 585 15.16 -15.29 17.61
N GLY A 586 13.88 -15.28 18.02
CA GLY A 586 13.36 -16.18 19.05
C GLY A 586 13.28 -17.66 18.60
N PRO A 587 13.03 -18.59 19.55
CA PRO A 587 13.01 -20.04 19.31
C PRO A 587 11.96 -20.52 18.29
N ARG A 588 10.83 -19.81 18.14
CA ARG A 588 9.77 -20.15 17.18
C ARG A 588 9.91 -19.43 15.85
N SER A 589 10.74 -18.39 15.75
CA SER A 589 10.97 -17.64 14.50
C SER A 589 11.43 -18.53 13.35
N ASN A 590 12.21 -19.59 13.63
CA ASN A 590 12.61 -20.57 12.62
C ASN A 590 11.40 -21.32 12.03
N ILE A 591 10.42 -21.68 12.86
CA ILE A 591 9.21 -22.38 12.44
C ILE A 591 8.34 -21.46 11.59
N ILE A 592 8.17 -20.20 12.00
CA ILE A 592 7.40 -19.18 11.28
C ILE A 592 7.99 -18.96 9.88
N TYR A 593 9.30 -18.73 9.80
CA TYR A 593 9.99 -18.53 8.53
C TYR A 593 9.97 -19.77 7.63
N LYS A 594 10.14 -20.98 8.20
CA LYS A 594 9.99 -22.23 7.43
C LYS A 594 8.58 -22.42 6.92
N TYR A 595 7.57 -22.03 7.70
CA TYR A 595 6.18 -22.09 7.28
C TYR A 595 5.88 -21.09 6.15
N ALA A 596 6.34 -19.84 6.29
CA ALA A 596 6.27 -18.81 5.25
C ALA A 596 6.93 -19.30 3.95
N LEU A 597 8.17 -19.80 4.05
CA LEU A 597 8.92 -20.33 2.91
C LEU A 597 8.24 -21.56 2.28
N LYS A 598 7.70 -22.46 3.10
CA LYS A 598 6.97 -23.63 2.60
C LYS A 598 5.75 -23.23 1.77
N ASN A 599 4.97 -22.26 2.25
CA ASN A 599 3.81 -21.76 1.50
C ASN A 599 4.25 -21.02 0.22
N PHE A 600 5.30 -20.21 0.30
CA PHE A 600 5.94 -19.58 -0.86
C PHE A 600 6.38 -20.60 -1.94
N LEU A 601 6.78 -21.82 -1.54
CA LEU A 601 7.24 -22.88 -2.45
C LEU A 601 6.13 -23.84 -2.92
N ILE A 602 4.96 -23.90 -2.27
CA ILE A 602 3.85 -24.82 -2.59
C ILE A 602 3.01 -24.32 -3.77
N VAL A 603 3.05 -23.02 -4.07
CA VAL A 603 2.12 -22.36 -4.99
C VAL A 603 2.37 -22.74 -6.47
N TRP A 604 3.45 -23.45 -6.80
CA TRP A 604 3.78 -23.82 -8.17
C TRP A 604 4.00 -25.32 -8.36
N ASP A 605 3.26 -25.89 -9.32
CA ASP A 605 3.65 -27.11 -10.01
C ASP A 605 4.87 -26.77 -10.87
N TRP A 606 5.97 -27.53 -10.75
CA TRP A 606 7.33 -27.16 -11.18
C TRP A 606 7.53 -27.22 -12.71
N ASN A 607 6.57 -26.72 -13.48
CA ASN A 607 6.46 -26.97 -14.90
C ASN A 607 7.32 -26.03 -15.77
N LEU A 608 7.78 -24.89 -15.25
CA LEU A 608 8.67 -23.94 -15.94
C LEU A 608 9.95 -23.68 -15.12
N GLN A 609 11.12 -23.97 -15.70
CA GLN A 609 12.42 -23.89 -15.00
C GLN A 609 12.90 -22.45 -14.74
N GLU A 610 12.46 -21.49 -15.55
CA GLU A 610 12.82 -20.07 -15.44
C GLU A 610 12.17 -19.40 -14.22
N ASP A 611 10.91 -19.74 -13.93
CA ASP A 611 10.19 -19.26 -12.74
C ASP A 611 10.87 -19.74 -11.46
N VAL A 612 11.31 -21.01 -11.44
CA VAL A 612 12.04 -21.60 -10.30
C VAL A 612 13.37 -20.90 -10.05
N TYR A 613 14.06 -20.46 -11.11
CA TYR A 613 15.30 -19.68 -10.98
C TYR A 613 15.03 -18.29 -10.41
N ASN A 614 13.99 -17.59 -10.90
CA ASN A 614 13.59 -16.27 -10.40
C ASN A 614 13.17 -16.31 -8.93
N ILE A 615 12.45 -17.36 -8.52
CA ILE A 615 12.08 -17.63 -7.12
C ILE A 615 13.32 -17.78 -6.25
N ALA A 616 14.32 -18.56 -6.68
CA ALA A 616 15.55 -18.73 -5.92
C ALA A 616 16.31 -17.41 -5.76
N LYS A 617 16.35 -16.58 -6.80
CA LYS A 617 16.98 -15.26 -6.77
C LYS A 617 16.25 -14.29 -5.84
N ALA A 618 14.92 -14.30 -5.87
CA ALA A 618 14.09 -13.54 -4.95
C ALA A 618 14.37 -13.89 -3.48
N LEU A 619 14.52 -15.18 -3.18
CA LEU A 619 14.86 -15.65 -1.84
C LEU A 619 16.24 -15.16 -1.39
N SER A 620 17.24 -15.17 -2.27
CA SER A 620 18.57 -14.60 -1.95
C SER A 620 18.48 -13.11 -1.64
N THR A 621 17.76 -12.33 -2.45
CA THR A 621 17.57 -10.89 -2.23
C THR A 621 16.83 -10.62 -0.92
N LEU A 622 15.76 -11.36 -0.64
CA LEU A 622 15.05 -11.28 0.63
C LEU A 622 15.97 -11.58 1.82
N GLY A 623 16.82 -12.60 1.71
CA GLY A 623 17.78 -12.95 2.74
C GLY A 623 18.72 -11.78 3.07
N LEU A 624 19.19 -11.05 2.06
CA LEU A 624 20.04 -9.86 2.24
C LEU A 624 19.29 -8.73 2.94
N HIS A 625 18.04 -8.44 2.56
CA HIS A 625 17.23 -7.42 3.24
C HIS A 625 16.99 -7.78 4.71
N LEU A 626 16.64 -9.05 4.99
CA LEU A 626 16.47 -9.53 6.37
C LEU A 626 17.76 -9.43 7.19
N LEU A 627 18.93 -9.61 6.56
CA LEU A 627 20.21 -9.45 7.23
C LEU A 627 20.48 -7.99 7.63
N VAL A 628 20.14 -7.03 6.75
CA VAL A 628 20.21 -5.59 7.07
C VAL A 628 19.29 -5.24 8.24
N ASP A 629 18.11 -5.86 8.30
CA ASP A 629 17.16 -5.70 9.40
C ASP A 629 17.50 -6.51 10.68
N GLN A 630 18.70 -7.12 10.71
CA GLN A 630 19.24 -7.94 11.80
C GLN A 630 18.42 -9.21 12.11
N GLU A 631 17.68 -9.72 11.14
CA GLU A 631 16.84 -10.92 11.22
C GLU A 631 17.57 -12.18 10.74
N THR A 632 18.60 -12.58 11.49
CA THR A 632 19.53 -13.66 11.13
C THR A 632 18.85 -15.02 10.88
N VAL A 633 17.82 -15.37 11.65
CA VAL A 633 17.09 -16.64 11.49
C VAL A 633 16.35 -16.68 10.15
N GLY A 634 15.68 -15.60 9.78
CA GLY A 634 14.96 -15.48 8.51
C GLY A 634 15.90 -15.46 7.32
N ALA A 635 16.95 -14.65 7.40
CA ALA A 635 18.01 -14.59 6.39
C ALA A 635 18.61 -15.98 6.12
N GLY A 636 18.94 -16.74 7.18
CA GLY A 636 19.46 -18.09 7.06
C GLY A 636 18.52 -19.07 6.34
N ILE A 637 17.22 -18.99 6.62
CA ILE A 637 16.21 -19.84 5.96
C ILE A 637 16.09 -19.49 4.47
N CYS A 638 16.09 -18.21 4.14
CA CYS A 638 16.04 -17.73 2.76
C CYS A 638 17.28 -18.18 1.95
N PHE A 639 18.49 -17.96 2.47
CA PHE A 639 19.72 -18.40 1.79
C PHE A 639 19.80 -19.93 1.64
N CYS A 640 19.45 -20.69 2.68
CA CYS A 640 19.42 -22.16 2.60
C CYS A 640 18.37 -22.65 1.57
N GLY A 641 17.21 -22.00 1.51
CA GLY A 641 16.14 -22.28 0.56
C GLY A 641 16.59 -22.03 -0.88
N ALA A 642 17.11 -20.83 -1.15
CA ALA A 642 17.66 -20.45 -2.45
C ALA A 642 18.79 -21.40 -2.89
N LEU A 643 19.75 -21.67 -2.00
CA LEU A 643 20.87 -22.57 -2.26
C LEU A 643 20.41 -23.98 -2.68
N LYS A 644 19.40 -24.51 -1.99
CA LYS A 644 18.83 -25.83 -2.32
C LYS A 644 18.23 -25.83 -3.73
N ILE A 645 17.50 -24.78 -4.10
CA ILE A 645 16.89 -24.64 -5.43
C ILE A 645 17.96 -24.50 -6.50
N PHE A 646 18.93 -23.59 -6.32
CA PHE A 646 20.02 -23.41 -7.28
C PHE A 646 20.85 -24.69 -7.49
N LYS A 647 21.13 -25.46 -6.42
CA LYS A 647 21.80 -26.77 -6.54
C LYS A 647 20.98 -27.79 -7.36
N ILE A 648 19.65 -27.78 -7.23
CA ILE A 648 18.76 -28.65 -8.03
C ILE A 648 18.75 -28.19 -9.50
N LEU A 649 18.63 -26.89 -9.76
CA LEU A 649 18.65 -26.32 -11.12
C LEU A 649 19.98 -26.59 -11.83
N ASN A 650 21.11 -26.42 -11.13
CA ASN A 650 22.43 -26.71 -11.67
C ASN A 650 22.59 -28.19 -12.05
N LYS A 651 22.05 -29.12 -11.25
CA LYS A 651 22.01 -30.56 -11.61
C LYS A 651 21.16 -30.86 -12.85
N LYS A 652 20.18 -30.01 -13.16
CA LYS A 652 19.36 -30.10 -14.38
C LYS A 652 20.01 -29.41 -15.59
N GLY A 653 21.22 -28.86 -15.45
CA GLY A 653 21.98 -28.23 -16.53
C GLY A 653 21.83 -26.72 -16.65
N TYR A 654 21.17 -26.05 -15.69
CA TYR A 654 21.05 -24.59 -15.68
C TYR A 654 22.31 -23.93 -15.13
N SER A 655 22.72 -22.80 -15.68
CA SER A 655 23.91 -22.06 -15.23
C SER A 655 23.63 -21.29 -13.93
N CYS A 656 23.80 -21.95 -12.77
CA CYS A 656 23.57 -21.34 -11.45
C CYS A 656 24.82 -21.30 -10.55
N LEU A 657 26.00 -21.63 -11.07
CA LEU A 657 27.23 -21.70 -10.27
C LEU A 657 27.56 -20.39 -9.52
N PRO A 658 27.45 -19.19 -10.12
CA PRO A 658 27.65 -17.93 -9.39
C PRO A 658 26.65 -17.76 -8.24
N ASP A 659 25.37 -18.05 -8.47
CA ASP A 659 24.31 -17.93 -7.46
C ASP A 659 24.50 -18.93 -6.31
N ILE A 660 24.97 -20.15 -6.61
CA ILE A 660 25.35 -21.14 -5.59
C ILE A 660 26.50 -20.61 -4.74
N ALA A 661 27.55 -20.06 -5.35
CA ALA A 661 28.70 -19.52 -4.61
C ALA A 661 28.30 -18.37 -3.69
N ASN A 662 27.47 -17.43 -4.18
CA ASN A 662 26.95 -16.32 -3.38
C ASN A 662 26.12 -16.81 -2.18
N ASN A 663 25.16 -17.72 -2.41
CA ASN A 663 24.34 -18.23 -1.32
C ASN A 663 25.12 -19.09 -0.32
N LEU A 664 26.18 -19.79 -0.75
CA LEU A 664 27.10 -20.49 0.16
C LEU A 664 27.83 -19.51 1.08
N ARG A 665 28.33 -18.39 0.53
CA ARG A 665 28.95 -17.31 1.31
C ARG A 665 27.98 -16.72 2.32
N ASP A 666 26.79 -16.33 1.85
CA ASP A 666 25.79 -15.67 2.69
C ASP A 666 25.24 -16.62 3.77
N THR A 667 25.06 -17.91 3.45
CA THR A 667 24.74 -18.94 4.46
C THR A 667 25.89 -19.13 5.46
N GLY A 668 27.14 -19.10 5.00
CA GLY A 668 28.33 -19.17 5.85
C GLY A 668 28.38 -18.03 6.87
N PHE A 669 28.09 -16.81 6.43
CA PHE A 669 27.96 -15.65 7.32
C PHE A 669 26.91 -15.88 8.43
N ILE A 670 25.73 -16.41 8.09
CA ILE A 670 24.71 -16.75 9.10
C ILE A 670 25.22 -17.81 10.09
N GLN A 671 25.89 -18.86 9.61
CA GLN A 671 26.46 -19.88 10.50
C GLN A 671 27.50 -19.30 11.45
N MET A 672 28.27 -18.31 11.01
CA MET A 672 29.21 -17.60 11.86
C MET A 672 28.51 -16.81 12.98
N THR A 673 27.44 -16.09 12.67
CA THR A 673 26.64 -15.38 13.70
C THR A 673 26.02 -16.33 14.74
N GLN A 674 25.88 -17.61 14.38
CA GLN A 674 25.37 -18.68 15.24
C GLN A 674 26.48 -19.47 15.96
N ASN A 675 27.73 -18.99 15.94
CA ASN A 675 28.93 -19.63 16.50
C ASN A 675 29.26 -21.02 15.90
N ASN A 676 28.78 -21.35 14.70
CA ASN A 676 29.07 -22.60 14.00
C ASN A 676 30.26 -22.42 13.02
N ALA A 677 31.45 -22.16 13.56
CA ALA A 677 32.65 -21.84 12.77
C ALA A 677 33.07 -22.95 11.79
N GLU A 678 32.95 -24.23 12.18
CA GLU A 678 33.31 -25.36 11.31
C GLU A 678 32.42 -25.44 10.06
N VAL A 679 31.11 -25.25 10.23
CA VAL A 679 30.14 -25.30 9.12
C VAL A 679 30.36 -24.11 8.19
N ASN A 680 30.59 -22.92 8.75
CA ASN A 680 30.95 -21.73 7.97
C ASN A 680 32.20 -21.96 7.12
N LYS A 681 33.30 -22.47 7.71
CA LYS A 681 34.55 -22.76 6.98
C LYS A 681 34.32 -23.72 5.81
N LYS A 682 33.50 -24.76 6.00
CA LYS A 682 33.16 -25.72 4.94
C LYS A 682 32.38 -25.06 3.80
N LEU A 683 31.38 -24.22 4.12
CA LEU A 683 30.56 -23.53 3.12
C LEU A 683 31.38 -22.52 2.30
N LEU A 684 32.22 -21.73 2.96
CA LEU A 684 33.12 -20.79 2.29
C LEU A 684 34.15 -21.50 1.39
N SER A 685 34.67 -22.65 1.84
CA SER A 685 35.58 -23.47 1.02
C SER A 685 34.89 -24.02 -0.23
N GLU A 686 33.62 -24.43 -0.13
CA GLU A 686 32.82 -24.87 -1.29
C GLU A 686 32.57 -23.71 -2.26
N ALA A 687 32.23 -22.51 -1.76
CA ALA A 687 32.07 -21.31 -2.57
C ALA A 687 33.36 -20.93 -3.31
N LEU A 688 34.50 -21.02 -2.62
CA LEU A 688 35.81 -20.73 -3.19
C LEU A 688 36.16 -21.65 -4.36
N ILE A 689 35.89 -22.95 -4.22
CA ILE A 689 36.11 -23.93 -5.30
C ILE A 689 35.28 -23.55 -6.54
N ILE A 690 34.01 -23.16 -6.34
CA ILE A 690 33.13 -22.76 -7.43
C ILE A 690 33.64 -21.48 -8.12
N ARG A 691 34.05 -20.46 -7.36
CA ARG A 691 34.62 -19.23 -7.92
C ARG A 691 35.90 -19.50 -8.71
N LYS A 692 36.80 -20.35 -8.21
CA LYS A 692 38.00 -20.78 -8.96
C LYS A 692 37.65 -21.52 -10.25
N GLN A 693 36.58 -22.33 -10.26
CA GLN A 693 36.10 -22.99 -11.48
C GLN A 693 35.60 -21.97 -12.51
N LEU A 694 34.79 -21.00 -12.08
CA LEU A 694 34.22 -19.95 -12.94
C LEU A 694 35.27 -18.98 -13.49
N ALA A 695 36.40 -18.83 -12.79
CA ALA A 695 37.51 -18.00 -13.24
C ALA A 695 38.16 -18.46 -14.55
N LYS A 696 37.89 -19.70 -15.01
CA LYS A 696 38.33 -20.18 -16.34
C LYS A 696 37.66 -19.42 -17.48
N ASP A 697 36.39 -19.04 -17.31
CA ASP A 697 35.57 -18.41 -18.35
C ASP A 697 35.50 -16.89 -18.16
N ASN A 698 35.36 -16.41 -16.92
CA ASN A 698 35.37 -15.00 -16.55
C ASN A 698 36.35 -14.76 -15.39
N PRO A 699 37.65 -14.57 -15.68
CA PRO A 699 38.71 -14.55 -14.67
C PRO A 699 38.62 -13.37 -13.72
N VAL A 700 38.44 -12.14 -14.22
CA VAL A 700 38.57 -10.93 -13.40
C VAL A 700 37.56 -10.91 -12.26
N GLU A 701 36.27 -11.13 -12.55
CA GLU A 701 35.20 -11.07 -11.55
C GLU A 701 35.32 -12.22 -10.54
N ASN A 702 35.57 -13.44 -11.02
CA ASN A 702 35.59 -14.61 -10.14
C ASN A 702 36.86 -14.71 -9.30
N PHE A 703 38.00 -14.19 -9.77
CA PHE A 703 39.20 -14.08 -8.94
C PHE A 703 39.02 -13.04 -7.84
N LYS A 704 38.35 -11.91 -8.09
CA LYS A 704 38.01 -10.95 -7.03
C LYS A 704 37.13 -11.59 -5.95
N GLU A 705 36.09 -12.30 -6.37
CA GLU A 705 35.20 -13.01 -5.44
C GLU A 705 35.92 -14.15 -4.69
N ALA A 706 36.82 -14.87 -5.37
CA ALA A 706 37.66 -15.90 -4.73
C ALA A 706 38.60 -15.30 -3.67
N ALA A 707 39.21 -14.14 -3.96
CA ALA A 707 40.07 -13.44 -3.01
C ALA A 707 39.30 -12.98 -1.78
N SER A 708 38.12 -12.37 -1.97
CA SER A 708 37.23 -11.98 -0.86
C SER A 708 36.81 -13.16 0.04
N LEU A 709 36.56 -14.34 -0.56
CA LEU A 709 36.27 -15.57 0.20
C LEU A 709 37.48 -16.06 0.99
N LEU A 710 38.69 -15.98 0.41
CA LEU A 710 39.94 -16.33 1.09
C LEU A 710 40.22 -15.40 2.26
N ASP A 711 39.97 -14.10 2.11
CA ASP A 711 40.09 -13.13 3.20
C ASP A 711 39.12 -13.46 4.33
N THR A 712 37.87 -13.77 3.98
CA THR A 712 36.85 -14.18 4.97
C THR A 712 37.27 -15.46 5.69
N LEU A 713 37.83 -16.44 4.98
CA LEU A 713 38.38 -17.67 5.57
C LEU A 713 39.59 -17.39 6.47
N TYR A 714 40.44 -16.45 6.08
CA TYR A 714 41.58 -15.99 6.87
C TYR A 714 41.11 -15.40 8.21
N TYR A 715 40.24 -14.39 8.20
CA TYR A 715 39.73 -13.77 9.44
C TYR A 715 38.99 -14.78 10.34
N ASN A 716 38.22 -15.69 9.74
CA ASN A 716 37.47 -16.69 10.50
C ASN A 716 38.35 -17.77 11.12
N SER A 717 39.60 -17.92 10.65
CA SER A 717 40.55 -18.88 11.22
C SER A 717 41.05 -18.47 12.62
N PHE A 718 40.78 -17.24 13.06
CA PHE A 718 41.13 -16.75 14.40
C PHE A 718 40.00 -16.91 15.43
N ILE A 719 38.77 -17.20 15.01
CA ILE A 719 37.60 -17.22 15.89
C ILE A 719 37.55 -18.54 16.67
N GLY A 720 37.68 -18.46 18.00
CA GLY A 720 37.55 -19.63 18.89
C GLY A 720 38.70 -20.64 18.79
N VAL A 721 39.83 -20.23 18.22
CA VAL A 721 41.01 -21.05 17.95
C VAL A 721 42.17 -20.59 18.83
N ASP A 722 42.96 -21.52 19.36
CA ASP A 722 44.15 -21.23 20.17
C ASP A 722 45.20 -20.45 19.34
N PRO A 723 45.88 -19.43 19.91
CA PRO A 723 46.92 -18.68 19.21
C PRO A 723 48.01 -19.54 18.56
N SER A 724 48.31 -20.73 19.09
CA SER A 724 49.27 -21.67 18.52
C SER A 724 48.82 -22.28 17.18
N GLU A 725 47.53 -22.24 16.85
CA GLU A 725 46.98 -22.75 15.60
C GLU A 725 46.75 -21.67 14.53
N PHE A 726 47.09 -20.42 14.84
CA PHE A 726 46.95 -19.30 13.91
C PHE A 726 47.73 -19.53 12.61
N HIS A 727 48.81 -20.33 12.62
CA HIS A 727 49.58 -20.69 11.43
C HIS A 727 48.74 -21.39 10.35
N LYS A 728 47.62 -22.02 10.71
CA LYS A 728 46.68 -22.66 9.76
C LYS A 728 45.94 -21.65 8.88
N ALA A 729 45.97 -20.35 9.22
CA ALA A 729 45.39 -19.27 8.42
C ALA A 729 46.30 -18.80 7.27
N ILE A 730 47.62 -19.03 7.39
CA ILE A 730 48.65 -18.56 6.44
C ILE A 730 48.38 -19.00 4.99
N PRO A 731 47.99 -20.26 4.70
CA PRO A 731 47.77 -20.67 3.31
C PRO A 731 46.62 -19.91 2.61
N PHE A 732 45.55 -19.57 3.34
CA PHE A 732 44.45 -18.77 2.77
C PHE A 732 44.90 -17.36 2.45
N PHE A 733 45.70 -16.78 3.36
CA PHE A 733 46.30 -15.47 3.20
C PHE A 733 47.23 -15.39 1.99
N ASP A 734 48.18 -16.33 1.88
CA ASP A 734 49.16 -16.35 0.79
C ASP A 734 48.49 -16.53 -0.56
N GLU A 735 47.43 -17.35 -0.62
CA GLU A 735 46.63 -17.53 -1.83
C GLU A 735 45.84 -16.27 -2.20
N ALA A 736 45.20 -15.58 -1.23
CA ALA A 736 44.49 -14.33 -1.48
C ALA A 736 45.43 -13.26 -2.05
N LEU A 737 46.61 -13.12 -1.42
CA LEU A 737 47.63 -12.19 -1.83
C LEU A 737 48.14 -12.49 -3.25
N ALA A 738 48.36 -13.76 -3.58
CA ALA A 738 48.77 -14.18 -4.92
C ALA A 738 47.71 -13.79 -5.98
N ILE A 739 46.43 -14.03 -5.69
CA ILE A 739 45.33 -13.66 -6.59
C ILE A 739 45.26 -12.15 -6.80
N HIS A 740 45.38 -11.35 -5.73
CA HIS A 740 45.43 -9.89 -5.86
C HIS A 740 46.65 -9.39 -6.65
N LYS A 741 47.83 -9.99 -6.44
CA LYS A 741 49.05 -9.69 -7.22
C LYS A 741 48.84 -10.00 -8.70
N ASP A 742 48.22 -11.12 -9.04
CA ASP A 742 47.95 -11.52 -10.43
C ASP A 742 46.87 -10.63 -11.07
N LEU A 743 45.83 -10.25 -10.33
CA LEU A 743 44.80 -9.31 -10.80
C LEU A 743 45.39 -7.94 -11.15
N TYR A 744 46.33 -7.45 -10.35
CA TYR A 744 47.06 -6.23 -10.63
C TYR A 744 47.97 -6.36 -11.87
N LYS A 745 48.84 -7.37 -11.90
CA LYS A 745 49.84 -7.54 -12.96
C LYS A 745 49.24 -7.86 -14.33
N ILE A 746 48.22 -8.71 -14.36
CA ILE A 746 47.66 -9.24 -15.62
C ILE A 746 46.54 -8.36 -16.15
N TYR A 747 45.70 -7.80 -15.28
CA TYR A 747 44.46 -7.13 -15.67
C TYR A 747 44.42 -5.63 -15.35
N ASN A 748 45.49 -5.07 -14.75
CA ASN A 748 45.60 -3.66 -14.36
C ASN A 748 44.41 -3.16 -13.54
N GLN A 749 43.85 -4.03 -12.69
CA GLN A 749 42.71 -3.74 -11.81
C GLN A 749 43.15 -3.88 -10.34
N PRO A 750 43.79 -2.86 -9.76
CA PRO A 750 44.23 -2.93 -8.38
C PRO A 750 43.04 -2.88 -7.41
N ASP A 751 42.85 -3.92 -6.59
CA ASP A 751 42.20 -3.78 -5.28
C ASP A 751 43.27 -3.47 -4.23
N LEU A 752 43.86 -2.28 -4.35
CA LEU A 752 44.94 -1.77 -3.49
C LEU A 752 44.58 -1.85 -2.01
N ARG A 753 43.31 -1.64 -1.67
CA ARG A 753 42.81 -1.66 -0.29
C ARG A 753 42.96 -3.02 0.36
N GLN A 754 42.43 -4.06 -0.29
CA GLN A 754 42.47 -5.42 0.24
C GLN A 754 43.91 -5.92 0.31
N TRP A 755 44.73 -5.58 -0.69
CA TRP A 755 46.15 -5.91 -0.69
C TRP A 755 46.91 -5.27 0.49
N LEU A 756 46.68 -3.98 0.78
CA LEU A 756 47.32 -3.28 1.90
C LEU A 756 46.83 -3.77 3.27
N GLN A 757 45.54 -4.06 3.41
CA GLN A 757 44.98 -4.65 4.63
C GLN A 757 45.55 -6.05 4.89
N LEU A 758 45.77 -6.85 3.84
CA LEU A 758 46.43 -8.14 3.97
C LEU A 758 47.87 -7.96 4.46
N LEU A 759 48.64 -7.06 3.85
CA LEU A 759 50.03 -6.82 4.28
C LEU A 759 50.15 -6.34 5.73
N HIS A 760 49.25 -5.46 6.16
CA HIS A 760 49.15 -5.02 7.56
C HIS A 760 48.94 -6.21 8.50
N HIS A 761 47.93 -7.06 8.26
CA HIS A 761 47.68 -8.23 9.11
C HIS A 761 48.82 -9.25 9.12
N LYS A 762 49.54 -9.39 8.01
CA LYS A 762 50.72 -10.26 7.93
C LYS A 762 51.84 -9.79 8.85
N SER A 763 52.05 -8.48 8.96
CA SER A 763 53.08 -7.91 9.84
C SER A 763 52.80 -8.22 11.32
N ILE A 764 51.53 -8.10 11.75
CA ILE A 764 51.07 -8.44 13.09
C ILE A 764 51.27 -9.93 13.38
N PHE A 765 51.03 -10.81 12.40
CA PHE A 765 51.14 -12.25 12.57
C PHE A 765 52.59 -12.70 12.77
N ILE A 766 53.49 -12.21 11.92
CA ILE A 766 54.91 -12.61 11.97
C ILE A 766 55.54 -12.18 13.30
N SER A 767 55.09 -11.06 13.90
CA SER A 767 55.56 -10.62 15.23
C SER A 767 55.46 -11.67 16.36
N ARG A 768 54.68 -12.74 16.17
CA ARG A 768 54.42 -13.76 17.20
C ARG A 768 55.16 -15.10 16.98
N GLU A 769 55.73 -15.38 15.80
CA GLU A 769 56.40 -16.67 15.47
C GLU A 769 57.67 -16.54 14.58
N LEU A 770 58.44 -15.44 14.71
CA LEU A 770 59.46 -14.99 13.75
C LEU A 770 60.59 -15.97 13.33
N ASP A 771 60.73 -16.17 12.01
CA ASP A 771 62.00 -16.22 11.24
C ASP A 771 62.29 -14.81 10.69
N LYS A 772 63.50 -14.28 10.94
CA LYS A 772 63.93 -12.91 10.58
C LYS A 772 63.92 -12.63 9.08
N THR A 773 64.01 -13.68 8.26
CA THR A 773 64.19 -13.56 6.80
C THR A 773 62.90 -13.09 6.12
N ASP A 774 61.74 -13.52 6.62
CA ASP A 774 60.46 -13.22 5.99
C ASP A 774 60.12 -11.73 6.09
N VAL A 775 60.26 -11.11 7.27
CA VAL A 775 59.90 -9.68 7.46
C VAL A 775 60.69 -8.76 6.54
N ILE A 776 61.95 -9.09 6.25
CA ILE A 776 62.79 -8.33 5.32
C ILE A 776 62.22 -8.37 3.91
N ILE A 777 61.86 -9.56 3.42
CA ILE A 777 61.25 -9.74 2.09
C ILE A 777 59.94 -8.95 2.02
N TRP A 778 59.11 -9.01 3.06
CA TRP A 778 57.83 -8.31 3.12
C TRP A 778 57.97 -6.79 3.09
N TYR A 779 58.88 -6.25 3.90
CA TYR A 779 59.18 -4.83 3.91
C TYR A 779 59.63 -4.34 2.53
N GLN A 780 60.52 -5.10 1.88
CA GLN A 780 60.99 -4.79 0.53
C GLN A 780 59.87 -4.85 -0.52
N GLU A 781 58.95 -5.83 -0.42
CA GLU A 781 57.77 -5.88 -1.29
C GLU A 781 56.85 -4.67 -1.10
N LEU A 782 56.61 -4.25 0.15
CA LEU A 782 55.77 -3.08 0.48
C LEU A 782 56.36 -1.77 -0.07
N ILE A 783 57.67 -1.55 0.14
CA ILE A 783 58.38 -0.37 -0.40
C ILE A 783 58.45 -0.44 -1.93
N GLY A 784 58.72 -1.62 -2.49
CA GLY A 784 58.68 -1.85 -3.93
C GLY A 784 57.32 -1.45 -4.51
N PHE A 785 56.23 -1.87 -3.87
CA PHE A 785 54.88 -1.50 -4.29
C PHE A 785 54.62 -0.01 -4.18
N LYS A 786 54.90 0.62 -3.03
CA LYS A 786 54.77 2.07 -2.81
C LYS A 786 55.35 2.88 -3.98
N ASN A 787 56.51 2.48 -4.48
CA ASN A 787 57.22 3.16 -5.57
C ASN A 787 56.57 3.00 -6.97
N HIS A 788 55.64 2.07 -7.14
CA HIS A 788 54.98 1.76 -8.42
C HIS A 788 53.48 2.12 -8.46
N ILE A 789 52.91 2.64 -7.37
CA ILE A 789 51.50 3.10 -7.33
C ILE A 789 51.37 4.48 -8.00
N PRO A 790 50.34 4.72 -8.84
CA PRO A 790 50.04 6.05 -9.36
C PRO A 790 49.82 7.08 -8.24
N PRO A 791 50.23 8.36 -8.39
CA PRO A 791 50.08 9.37 -7.35
C PRO A 791 48.64 9.58 -6.85
N SER A 792 47.65 9.41 -7.74
CA SER A 792 46.22 9.50 -7.39
C SER A 792 45.79 8.42 -6.40
N ASP A 793 46.32 7.21 -6.58
CA ASP A 793 45.96 6.04 -5.79
C ASP A 793 46.75 6.03 -4.48
N TYR A 794 48.02 6.47 -4.52
CA TYR A 794 48.83 6.66 -3.32
C TYR A 794 48.15 7.60 -2.32
N ASN A 795 47.64 8.75 -2.78
CA ASN A 795 46.95 9.71 -1.91
C ASN A 795 45.69 9.12 -1.26
N PHE A 796 44.97 8.24 -1.97
CA PHE A 796 43.77 7.58 -1.44
C PHE A 796 44.10 6.54 -0.36
N TYR A 797 45.20 5.80 -0.53
CA TYR A 797 45.62 4.72 0.39
C TYR A 797 46.75 5.12 1.34
N GLU A 798 47.09 6.41 1.42
CA GLU A 798 48.28 6.88 2.12
C GLU A 798 48.30 6.43 3.59
N LEU A 799 47.15 6.50 4.27
CA LEU A 799 47.01 6.07 5.66
C LEU A 799 47.37 4.59 5.85
N ASP A 800 46.77 3.72 5.04
CA ASP A 800 46.98 2.27 5.10
C ASP A 800 48.47 1.92 4.80
N ILE A 801 49.07 2.61 3.83
CA ILE A 801 50.49 2.44 3.47
C ILE A 801 51.40 2.86 4.63
N GLN A 802 51.17 4.02 5.24
CA GLN A 802 52.01 4.48 6.35
C GLN A 802 51.89 3.57 7.58
N MET A 803 50.70 3.05 7.87
CA MET A 803 50.50 2.10 8.97
C MET A 803 51.26 0.78 8.72
N ALA A 804 51.18 0.23 7.51
CA ALA A 804 51.88 -1.00 7.15
C ALA A 804 53.42 -0.84 7.19
N ILE A 805 53.95 0.30 6.73
CA ILE A 805 55.40 0.60 6.79
C ILE A 805 55.85 0.69 8.24
N HIS A 806 55.08 1.35 9.10
CA HIS A 806 55.41 1.44 10.51
C HIS A 806 55.47 0.07 11.19
N GLU A 807 54.44 -0.75 11.04
CA GLU A 807 54.37 -2.03 11.76
C GLU A 807 55.43 -3.03 11.32
N SER A 808 55.63 -3.16 10.01
CA SER A 808 56.69 -4.01 9.47
C SER A 808 58.08 -3.47 9.83
N GLY A 809 58.27 -2.16 9.74
CA GLY A 809 59.55 -1.53 10.04
C GLY A 809 59.90 -1.51 11.53
N GLN A 810 58.91 -1.39 12.43
CA GLN A 810 59.12 -1.53 13.88
C GLN A 810 59.72 -2.90 14.23
N LEU A 811 59.14 -3.97 13.67
CA LEU A 811 59.63 -5.33 13.88
C LEU A 811 61.08 -5.49 13.38
N LEU A 812 61.41 -4.87 12.25
CA LEU A 812 62.78 -4.83 11.74
C LEU A 812 63.70 -4.03 12.66
N ILE A 813 63.29 -2.86 13.16
CA ILE A 813 64.07 -2.05 14.13
C ILE A 813 64.38 -2.87 15.40
N GLU A 814 63.46 -3.70 15.86
CA GLU A 814 63.64 -4.52 17.06
C GLU A 814 64.54 -5.75 16.83
N ASN A 815 64.62 -6.27 15.60
CA ASN A 815 65.24 -7.57 15.30
C ASN A 815 66.50 -7.53 14.40
N VAL A 816 66.74 -6.41 13.73
CA VAL A 816 67.90 -6.17 12.85
C VAL A 816 69.00 -5.44 13.64
N GLU A 817 70.24 -5.89 13.48
CA GLU A 817 71.40 -5.23 14.10
C GLU A 817 71.59 -3.82 13.51
N VAL A 818 71.95 -2.88 14.39
CA VAL A 818 72.08 -1.44 14.07
C VAL A 818 73.15 -1.16 13.01
N ASP A 819 74.13 -2.06 12.87
CA ASP A 819 75.21 -1.94 11.88
C ASP A 819 74.81 -2.42 10.47
N ASN A 820 73.57 -2.89 10.28
CA ASN A 820 73.03 -3.28 8.99
C ASN A 820 72.54 -2.05 8.21
N GLU A 821 72.97 -1.90 6.94
CA GLU A 821 72.54 -0.81 6.06
C GLU A 821 71.01 -0.72 5.94
N LEU A 822 70.30 -1.85 5.99
CA LEU A 822 68.84 -1.93 5.98
C LEU A 822 68.21 -1.21 7.18
N PHE A 823 68.85 -1.21 8.35
CA PHE A 823 68.32 -0.58 9.56
C PHE A 823 68.16 0.94 9.36
N LEU A 824 69.13 1.60 8.73
CA LEU A 824 69.06 3.05 8.49
C LEU A 824 67.88 3.41 7.57
N THR A 825 67.67 2.64 6.51
CA THR A 825 66.55 2.83 5.59
C THR A 825 65.22 2.62 6.29
N VAL A 826 65.08 1.51 7.03
CA VAL A 826 63.85 1.19 7.76
C VAL A 826 63.55 2.25 8.83
N ALA A 827 64.55 2.68 9.59
CA ALA A 827 64.39 3.70 10.61
C ALA A 827 63.91 5.03 10.03
N GLY A 828 64.45 5.44 8.87
CA GLY A 828 64.00 6.62 8.13
C GLY A 828 62.55 6.49 7.67
N ASP A 829 62.23 5.41 6.95
CA ASP A 829 60.90 5.18 6.39
C ASP A 829 59.80 5.11 7.46
N VAL A 830 60.06 4.46 8.60
CA VAL A 830 59.11 4.36 9.73
C VAL A 830 58.86 5.74 10.36
N VAL A 831 59.91 6.53 10.53
CA VAL A 831 59.82 7.88 11.08
C VAL A 831 59.07 8.81 10.13
N ASP A 832 59.38 8.77 8.84
CA ASP A 832 58.71 9.58 7.82
C ASP A 832 57.24 9.19 7.68
N ALA A 833 56.92 7.89 7.75
CA ALA A 833 55.55 7.41 7.78
C ALA A 833 54.74 8.00 8.94
N ARG A 834 55.31 8.00 10.15
CA ARG A 834 54.66 8.58 11.33
C ARG A 834 54.59 10.09 11.31
N LYS A 835 55.59 10.79 10.76
CA LYS A 835 55.53 12.24 10.56
C LYS A 835 54.40 12.62 9.61
N ASN A 836 54.27 11.95 8.48
CA ASN A 836 53.20 12.22 7.51
C ASN A 836 51.81 12.01 8.14
N LEU A 837 51.63 10.97 8.96
CA LEU A 837 50.38 10.74 9.69
C LEU A 837 50.12 11.83 10.75
N PHE A 838 51.15 12.23 11.49
CA PHE A 838 51.08 13.31 12.46
C PHE A 838 50.73 14.67 11.84
N GLU A 839 51.25 14.99 10.64
CA GLU A 839 50.91 16.24 9.95
C GLU A 839 49.42 16.31 9.57
N LYS A 840 48.79 15.15 9.30
CA LYS A 840 47.36 15.06 8.96
C LYS A 840 46.46 15.08 10.20
N ASP A 841 46.83 14.33 11.22
CA ASP A 841 46.09 14.24 12.48
C ASP A 841 47.05 14.22 13.68
N PRO A 842 47.46 15.42 14.15
CA PRO A 842 48.36 15.52 15.28
C PRO A 842 47.78 14.91 16.56
N GLU A 843 46.46 15.00 16.78
CA GLU A 843 45.84 14.52 18.02
C GLU A 843 45.95 13.01 18.16
N THR A 844 45.65 12.26 17.09
CA THR A 844 45.72 10.80 17.11
C THR A 844 47.16 10.27 17.09
N TYR A 845 48.06 10.91 16.35
CA TYR A 845 49.39 10.33 16.04
C TYR A 845 50.57 10.88 16.86
N THR A 846 50.34 11.82 17.78
CA THR A 846 51.39 12.38 18.64
C THR A 846 52.16 11.30 19.39
N ASP A 847 51.46 10.45 20.14
CA ASP A 847 52.10 9.46 21.02
C ASP A 847 52.86 8.41 20.19
N PHE A 848 52.32 8.03 19.03
CA PHE A 848 52.96 7.09 18.12
C PHE A 848 54.24 7.66 17.51
N LEU A 849 54.24 8.93 17.10
CA LEU A 849 55.44 9.59 16.58
C LEU A 849 56.50 9.75 17.68
N LEU A 850 56.08 10.14 18.88
CA LEU A 850 56.97 10.26 20.04
C LEU A 850 57.63 8.90 20.36
N TRP A 851 56.83 7.84 20.48
CA TRP A 851 57.31 6.49 20.70
C TRP A 851 58.33 6.06 19.64
N THR A 852 58.05 6.35 18.37
CA THR A 852 58.93 6.02 17.25
C THR A 852 60.30 6.69 17.38
N PHE A 853 60.33 8.01 17.65
CA PHE A 853 61.58 8.73 17.85
C PHE A 853 62.40 8.16 19.02
N LEU A 854 61.73 7.82 20.13
CA LEU A 854 62.40 7.26 21.30
C LEU A 854 62.98 5.89 21.00
N LYS A 855 62.23 5.01 20.34
CA LYS A 855 62.66 3.63 20.06
C LYS A 855 63.80 3.55 19.07
N VAL A 856 63.71 4.31 17.98
CA VAL A 856 64.80 4.43 17.00
C VAL A 856 66.05 5.02 17.68
N GLY A 857 65.89 6.07 18.50
CA GLY A 857 66.97 6.65 19.28
C GLY A 857 67.63 5.67 20.25
N GLU A 858 66.84 4.91 21.02
CA GLU A 858 67.31 3.87 21.94
C GLU A 858 68.08 2.77 21.20
N LYS A 859 67.61 2.32 20.03
CA LYS A 859 68.35 1.35 19.22
C LYS A 859 69.69 1.87 18.73
N PHE A 860 69.76 3.11 18.25
CA PHE A 860 71.05 3.70 17.92
C PHE A 860 71.98 3.82 19.13
N MET A 861 71.45 4.04 20.34
CA MET A 861 72.25 4.01 21.58
C MET A 861 72.80 2.61 21.89
N GLU A 862 71.99 1.56 21.76
CA GLU A 862 72.43 0.16 21.93
C GLU A 862 73.59 -0.16 20.97
N GLY A 863 73.49 0.30 19.72
CA GLY A 863 74.54 0.18 18.69
C GLY A 863 75.69 1.19 18.82
N ARG A 864 75.70 2.05 19.85
CA ARG A 864 76.71 3.11 20.08
C ARG A 864 76.87 4.11 18.91
N GLN A 865 75.84 4.27 18.10
CA GLN A 865 75.78 5.22 16.98
C GLN A 865 75.27 6.58 17.49
N TRP A 866 76.11 7.28 18.25
CA TRP A 866 75.71 8.45 19.06
C TRP A 866 75.13 9.60 18.23
N GLU A 867 75.71 9.92 17.08
CA GLU A 867 75.22 11.02 16.23
C GLU A 867 73.82 10.75 15.66
N HIS A 868 73.53 9.49 15.28
CA HIS A 868 72.20 9.11 14.83
C HIS A 868 71.19 9.13 15.98
N ALA A 869 71.54 8.55 17.14
CA ALA A 869 70.71 8.58 18.34
C ALA A 869 70.33 10.02 18.75
N ARG A 870 71.30 10.94 18.66
CA ARG A 870 71.12 12.36 18.99
C ARG A 870 69.99 13.02 18.20
N ILE A 871 69.89 12.74 16.89
CA ILE A 871 68.89 13.35 16.01
C ILE A 871 67.48 12.97 16.47
N TYR A 872 67.22 11.68 16.67
CA TYR A 872 65.88 11.20 17.00
C TYR A 872 65.47 11.57 18.43
N LEU A 873 66.38 11.48 19.40
CA LEU A 873 66.12 11.90 20.79
C LEU A 873 65.85 13.41 20.90
N LYS A 874 66.56 14.23 20.11
CA LYS A 874 66.30 15.66 20.03
C LYS A 874 64.89 15.94 19.50
N ASN A 875 64.49 15.29 18.41
CA ASN A 875 63.13 15.43 17.86
C ASN A 875 62.05 14.98 18.86
N ALA A 876 62.31 13.92 19.64
CA ALA A 876 61.40 13.47 20.71
C ALA A 876 61.22 14.54 21.79
N ILE A 877 62.32 15.16 22.24
CA ILE A 877 62.27 16.21 23.29
C ILE A 877 61.61 17.48 22.79
N GLU A 878 61.84 17.87 21.53
CA GLU A 878 61.13 19.00 20.90
C GLU A 878 59.62 18.75 20.88
N LEU A 879 59.18 17.53 20.51
CA LEU A 879 57.78 17.13 20.53
C LEU A 879 57.19 17.13 21.95
N ILE A 880 57.87 16.53 22.93
CA ILE A 880 57.47 16.57 24.35
C ILE A 880 57.33 18.01 24.84
N SER A 881 58.27 18.89 24.49
CA SER A 881 58.26 20.29 24.91
C SER A 881 57.06 21.06 24.33
N MET A 882 56.62 20.71 23.12
CA MET A 882 55.38 21.24 22.55
C MET A 882 54.14 20.73 23.29
N LEU A 883 54.13 19.45 23.68
CA LEU A 883 53.01 18.82 24.38
C LEU A 883 52.85 19.30 25.81
N GLN A 884 53.96 19.50 26.53
CA GLN A 884 53.97 20.08 27.88
C GLN A 884 53.37 21.48 27.93
N LYS A 885 53.46 22.27 26.85
CA LYS A 885 52.80 23.58 26.78
C LYS A 885 51.27 23.46 26.66
N LYS A 886 50.78 22.36 26.09
CA LYS A 886 49.34 22.09 25.90
C LYS A 886 48.74 21.42 27.14
N ASP A 887 49.40 20.38 27.65
CA ASP A 887 48.99 19.64 28.84
C ASP A 887 50.22 19.34 29.72
N PRO A 888 50.54 20.27 30.65
CA PRO A 888 51.63 20.07 31.59
C PRO A 888 51.42 18.84 32.48
N GLU A 889 50.20 18.54 32.93
CA GLU A 889 49.98 17.46 33.90
C GLU A 889 50.24 16.08 33.30
N GLN A 890 49.88 15.88 32.03
CA GLN A 890 50.06 14.60 31.34
C GLN A 890 51.50 14.32 30.91
N TYR A 891 52.21 15.32 30.37
CA TYR A 891 53.50 15.10 29.68
C TYR A 891 54.73 15.54 30.48
N ASP A 892 54.56 16.16 31.65
CA ASP A 892 55.68 16.66 32.46
C ASP A 892 56.65 15.56 32.89
N LYS A 893 56.15 14.36 33.21
CA LYS A 893 57.00 13.21 33.58
C LYS A 893 57.70 12.57 32.37
N GLN A 894 57.14 12.68 31.17
CA GLN A 894 57.68 12.03 29.96
C GLN A 894 58.97 12.69 29.45
N PHE A 895 59.32 13.88 29.95
CA PHE A 895 60.53 14.61 29.59
C PHE A 895 61.82 14.03 30.20
N VAL A 896 61.74 13.36 31.35
CA VAL A 896 62.91 13.00 32.15
C VAL A 896 63.81 11.98 31.44
N MET A 897 63.27 10.83 31.03
CA MET A 897 64.08 9.75 30.48
C MET A 897 64.68 10.08 29.10
N PRO A 898 63.94 10.68 28.15
CA PRO A 898 64.49 11.10 26.87
C PRO A 898 65.59 12.16 27.01
N THR A 899 65.41 13.14 27.91
CA THR A 899 66.41 14.18 28.18
C THR A 899 67.67 13.60 28.81
N TYR A 900 67.53 12.61 29.70
CA TYR A 900 68.67 11.88 30.22
C TYR A 900 69.41 11.11 29.13
N ASN A 901 68.69 10.38 28.29
CA ASN A 901 69.27 9.64 27.17
C ASN A 901 69.99 10.58 26.20
N LEU A 902 69.43 11.76 25.88
CA LEU A 902 70.11 12.75 25.06
C LEU A 902 71.36 13.32 25.74
N ALA A 903 71.29 13.63 27.04
CA ALA A 903 72.46 14.09 27.81
C ALA A 903 73.59 13.05 27.81
N PHE A 904 73.23 11.78 27.96
CA PHE A 904 74.16 10.65 27.89
C PHE A 904 74.77 10.51 26.50
N VAL A 905 73.95 10.59 25.44
CA VAL A 905 74.43 10.54 24.05
C VAL A 905 75.39 11.69 23.75
N CYS A 906 75.06 12.91 24.15
CA CYS A 906 75.96 14.07 24.00
C CYS A 906 77.27 13.88 24.76
N TYR A 907 77.23 13.31 25.98
CA TYR A 907 78.44 12.99 26.75
C TYR A 907 79.32 11.96 26.02
N GLN A 908 78.73 10.88 25.50
CA GLN A 908 79.47 9.85 24.75
C GLN A 908 80.02 10.38 23.42
N ALA A 909 79.32 11.34 22.79
CA ALA A 909 79.76 12.04 21.60
C ALA A 909 80.78 13.16 21.87
N VAL A 910 81.22 13.35 23.12
CA VAL A 910 82.19 14.39 23.53
C VAL A 910 81.66 15.83 23.32
N ASP A 911 80.34 16.00 23.20
CA ASP A 911 79.67 17.31 23.18
C ASP A 911 79.25 17.70 24.60
N TYR A 912 80.25 18.00 25.44
CA TYR A 912 80.05 18.28 26.86
C TYR A 912 79.19 19.53 27.09
N ASN A 913 79.31 20.56 26.27
CA ASN A 913 78.47 21.76 26.36
C ASN A 913 76.98 21.42 26.18
N SER A 914 76.62 20.60 25.18
CA SER A 914 75.23 20.18 24.99
C SER A 914 74.78 19.22 26.10
N ALA A 915 75.65 18.30 26.54
CA ALA A 915 75.34 17.41 27.66
C ALA A 915 75.05 18.20 28.95
N ALA A 916 75.83 19.24 29.23
CA ALA A 916 75.65 20.10 30.40
C ALA A 916 74.29 20.79 30.39
N LYS A 917 73.84 21.31 29.23
CA LYS A 917 72.51 21.92 29.09
C LYS A 917 71.40 20.95 29.45
N HIS A 918 71.45 19.72 28.95
CA HIS A 918 70.41 18.72 29.20
C HIS A 918 70.43 18.21 30.66
N TYR A 919 71.61 18.00 31.26
CA TYR A 919 71.70 17.67 32.69
C TYR A 919 71.23 18.83 33.59
N LEU A 920 71.50 20.08 33.18
CA LEU A 920 70.99 21.27 33.87
C LEU A 920 69.46 21.34 33.83
N ASP A 921 68.85 21.04 32.70
CA ASP A 921 67.38 21.01 32.57
C ASP A 921 66.76 19.93 33.45
N LEU A 922 67.38 18.74 33.54
CA LEU A 922 66.98 17.71 34.52
C LEU A 922 67.14 18.19 35.96
N CYS A 923 68.25 18.85 36.29
CA CYS A 923 68.46 19.41 37.63
C CYS A 923 67.35 20.41 37.99
N LYS A 924 67.01 21.33 37.09
CA LYS A 924 65.91 22.30 37.31
C LYS A 924 64.56 21.59 37.48
N TYR A 925 64.29 20.56 36.68
CA TYR A 925 63.06 19.77 36.74
C TYR A 925 62.85 19.15 38.13
N PHE A 926 63.88 18.46 38.65
CA PHE A 926 63.80 17.80 39.95
C PHE A 926 63.83 18.79 41.10
N GLU A 927 64.65 19.84 41.03
CA GLU A 927 64.76 20.87 42.08
C GLU A 927 63.41 21.53 42.39
N ALA A 928 62.63 21.85 41.35
CA ALA A 928 61.31 22.46 41.49
C ALA A 928 60.30 21.56 42.24
N ARG A 929 60.55 20.25 42.32
CA ARG A 929 59.62 19.23 42.83
C ARG A 929 60.07 18.58 44.15
N LEU A 930 61.21 18.97 44.71
CA LEU A 930 61.75 18.38 45.94
C LEU A 930 60.85 18.57 47.17
N GLN A 931 60.03 19.63 47.19
CA GLN A 931 59.09 19.88 48.29
C GLN A 931 57.91 18.89 48.27
N GLU A 932 57.46 18.50 47.08
CA GLU A 932 56.33 17.60 46.88
C GLU A 932 56.78 16.13 46.93
N TYR A 933 57.99 15.83 46.45
CA TYR A 933 58.53 14.48 46.36
C TYR A 933 59.93 14.41 46.99
N PRO A 934 60.03 14.23 48.32
CA PRO A 934 61.32 14.15 49.01
C PRO A 934 62.24 13.03 48.51
N ASP A 935 61.68 11.95 47.97
CA ASP A 935 62.44 10.81 47.44
C ASP A 935 63.25 11.17 46.17
N TYR A 936 62.98 12.32 45.54
CA TYR A 936 63.73 12.81 44.38
C TYR A 936 65.12 13.36 44.73
N HIS A 937 65.45 13.58 46.01
CA HIS A 937 66.78 14.09 46.41
C HIS A 937 67.92 13.21 45.89
N THR A 938 67.79 11.87 45.94
CA THR A 938 68.82 10.95 45.45
C THR A 938 69.05 11.09 43.94
N VAL A 939 67.97 11.18 43.15
CA VAL A 939 68.03 11.31 41.69
C VAL A 939 68.55 12.69 41.28
N PHE A 940 68.05 13.76 41.92
CA PHE A 940 68.49 15.13 41.70
C PHE A 940 69.99 15.29 41.93
N ILE A 941 70.51 14.74 43.03
CA ILE A 941 71.94 14.78 43.34
C ILE A 941 72.76 13.98 42.35
N SER A 942 72.24 12.85 41.86
CA SER A 942 72.92 12.07 40.82
C SER A 942 73.10 12.86 39.53
N PHE A 943 72.07 13.61 39.10
CA PHE A 943 72.18 14.51 37.94
C PHE A 943 73.11 15.70 38.19
N MET A 944 73.12 16.29 39.39
CA MET A 944 74.07 17.35 39.72
C MET A 944 75.52 16.83 39.70
N ILE A 945 75.79 15.62 40.20
CA ILE A 945 77.12 15.01 40.15
C ILE A 945 77.55 14.81 38.68
N LYS A 946 76.64 14.33 37.82
CA LYS A 946 76.92 14.21 36.38
C LYS A 946 77.11 15.56 35.71
N LEU A 947 76.34 16.58 36.08
CA LEU A 947 76.51 17.95 35.58
C LEU A 947 77.88 18.54 35.97
N ILE A 948 78.32 18.33 37.21
CA ILE A 948 79.67 18.74 37.68
C ILE A 948 80.75 18.05 36.85
N GLU A 949 80.62 16.74 36.62
CA GLU A 949 81.56 15.97 35.81
C GLU A 949 81.69 16.56 34.40
N VAL A 950 80.55 16.85 33.76
CA VAL A 950 80.52 17.44 32.43
C VAL A 950 81.12 18.84 32.41
N TYR A 951 80.81 19.70 33.39
CA TYR A 951 81.41 21.03 33.49
C TYR A 951 82.92 20.98 33.67
N LEU A 952 83.44 20.03 34.45
CA LEU A 952 84.88 19.84 34.62
C LEU A 952 85.54 19.38 33.32
N LEU A 953 84.89 18.49 32.56
CA LEU A 953 85.34 18.05 31.24
C LEU A 953 85.31 19.17 30.18
N ASP A 954 84.34 20.10 30.28
CA ASP A 954 84.22 21.28 29.41
C ASP A 954 85.04 22.49 29.90
N ASN A 955 85.86 22.33 30.95
CA ASN A 955 86.67 23.39 31.60
C ASN A 955 85.86 24.56 32.20
N GLN A 956 84.60 24.34 32.59
CA GLN A 956 83.73 25.32 33.26
C GLN A 956 83.85 25.21 34.79
N LEU A 957 85.00 25.64 35.33
CA LEU A 957 85.35 25.45 36.75
C LEU A 957 84.40 26.15 37.72
N ASP A 958 83.98 27.38 37.41
CA ASP A 958 83.11 28.17 38.30
C ASP A 958 81.72 27.51 38.46
N ASP A 959 81.15 27.01 37.35
CA ASP A 959 79.88 26.29 37.35
C ASP A 959 80.00 24.94 38.08
N ALA A 960 81.10 24.22 37.88
CA ALA A 960 81.38 22.99 38.63
C ALA A 960 81.46 23.23 40.15
N LEU A 961 82.17 24.28 40.59
CA LEU A 961 82.29 24.64 42.01
C LEU A 961 80.94 25.08 42.61
N PHE A 962 80.12 25.79 41.84
CA PHE A 962 78.77 26.16 42.24
C PHE A 962 77.91 24.91 42.52
N TYR A 963 77.89 23.95 41.60
CA TYR A 963 77.11 22.72 41.77
C TYR A 963 77.69 21.77 42.84
N ILE A 964 79.02 21.73 43.05
CA ILE A 964 79.62 21.00 44.19
C ILE A 964 79.07 21.54 45.51
N THR A 965 79.02 22.86 45.65
CA THR A 965 78.45 23.53 46.83
C THR A 965 76.96 23.19 46.99
N LYS A 966 76.22 23.20 45.88
CA LYS A 966 74.80 22.85 45.86
C LYS A 966 74.55 21.40 46.26
N VAL A 967 75.34 20.43 45.78
CA VAL A 967 75.25 19.03 46.20
C VAL A 967 75.47 18.91 47.70
N MET A 968 76.51 19.53 48.27
CA MET A 968 76.78 19.48 49.72
C MET A 968 75.61 20.01 50.56
N LYS A 969 74.86 20.98 50.04
CA LYS A 969 73.68 21.56 50.71
C LYS A 969 72.49 20.59 50.73
N PHE A 970 72.23 19.89 49.62
CA PHE A 970 71.06 19.01 49.48
C PHE A 970 71.31 17.57 49.92
N LEU A 971 72.58 17.14 50.01
CA LEU A 971 72.96 15.77 50.38
C LEU A 971 72.36 15.27 51.70
N PRO A 972 72.34 16.06 52.79
CA PRO A 972 71.77 15.61 54.07
C PRO A 972 70.25 15.39 54.05
N ALA A 973 69.57 15.75 52.97
CA ALA A 973 68.12 15.55 52.80
C ALA A 973 67.77 14.20 52.14
N ILE A 974 68.77 13.35 51.84
CA ILE A 974 68.53 11.97 51.41
C ILE A 974 68.11 11.14 52.63
N ASN A 975 66.93 10.51 52.54
CA ASN A 975 66.36 9.73 53.66
C ASN A 975 67.12 8.41 53.93
N ASN A 976 67.79 7.84 52.92
CA ASN A 976 68.55 6.60 53.02
C ASN A 976 70.04 6.88 53.25
N SER A 977 70.54 6.64 54.47
CA SER A 977 71.95 6.84 54.83
C SER A 977 72.95 6.12 53.91
N SER A 978 72.61 4.95 53.37
CA SER A 978 73.48 4.22 52.44
C SER A 978 73.59 4.94 51.09
N GLU A 979 72.50 5.53 50.60
CA GLU A 979 72.51 6.30 49.35
C GLU A 979 73.22 7.64 49.53
N GLU A 980 73.06 8.28 50.69
CA GLU A 980 73.81 9.50 51.04
C GLU A 980 75.32 9.28 50.99
N ASP A 981 75.79 8.19 51.62
CA ASP A 981 77.20 7.81 51.64
C ASP A 981 77.71 7.47 50.22
N GLU A 982 76.92 6.79 49.41
CA GLU A 982 77.24 6.48 48.00
C GLU A 982 77.42 7.75 47.17
N LYS A 983 76.50 8.72 47.27
CA LYS A 983 76.59 9.99 46.53
C LYS A 983 77.72 10.88 47.05
N MET A 984 77.98 10.89 48.35
CA MET A 984 79.16 11.54 48.94
C MET A 984 80.45 10.95 48.39
N MET A 985 80.53 9.62 48.32
CA MET A 985 81.71 8.93 47.77
C MET A 985 81.89 9.25 46.28
N SER A 986 80.81 9.25 45.49
CA SER A 986 80.82 9.63 44.08
C SER A 986 81.36 11.05 43.87
N LEU A 987 80.89 12.01 44.68
CA LEU A 987 81.36 13.40 44.63
C LEU A 987 82.84 13.54 45.01
N LYS A 988 83.30 12.82 46.05
CA LYS A 988 84.71 12.80 46.48
C LYS A 988 85.61 12.24 45.38
N ASN A 989 85.21 11.14 44.75
CA ASN A 989 85.95 10.53 43.66
C ASN A 989 86.07 11.48 42.47
N LEU A 990 84.99 12.19 42.14
CA LEU A 990 84.99 13.19 41.07
C LEU A 990 85.94 14.35 41.37
N ILE A 991 85.90 14.91 42.58
CA ILE A 991 86.80 16.01 42.99
C ILE A 991 88.26 15.55 42.98
N ALA A 992 88.54 14.33 43.46
CA ALA A 992 89.90 13.79 43.46
C ALA A 992 90.44 13.58 42.04
N ALA A 993 89.59 13.18 41.10
CA ALA A 993 89.97 12.93 39.70
C ALA A 993 90.26 14.21 38.91
N TYR A 994 89.44 15.26 39.10
CA TYR A 994 89.47 16.44 38.22
C TYR A 994 89.92 17.75 38.90
N LEU A 995 89.95 17.81 40.23
CA LEU A 995 90.35 18.99 41.01
C LEU A 995 91.49 18.66 42.00
N PRO A 996 92.69 18.31 41.50
CA PRO A 996 93.81 17.97 42.35
C PRO A 996 94.17 19.16 43.26
N GLY A 997 94.17 18.91 44.57
CA GLY A 997 94.40 19.94 45.59
C GLY A 997 93.12 20.42 46.28
N PHE A 998 91.93 19.99 45.86
CA PHE A 998 90.70 20.19 46.61
C PHE A 998 90.35 18.93 47.41
N SER A 999 89.80 19.10 48.62
CA SER A 999 89.36 17.99 49.48
C SER A 999 88.12 18.36 50.28
N LEU A 1000 87.21 17.40 50.45
CA LEU A 1000 85.99 17.56 51.24
C LEU A 1000 86.24 17.19 52.70
N SER A 1001 85.94 18.11 53.62
CA SER A 1001 86.04 17.89 55.08
C SER A 1001 84.81 18.45 55.79
N LYS A 1002 84.41 17.85 56.92
CA LYS A 1002 83.38 18.42 57.79
C LYS A 1002 83.99 19.51 58.67
N ASN A 1003 83.35 20.67 58.72
CA ASN A 1003 83.72 21.73 59.65
C ASN A 1003 83.24 21.37 61.08
N LEU A 1004 83.60 22.21 62.06
CA LEU A 1004 83.26 22.01 63.49
C LEU A 1004 81.74 21.94 63.77
N SER A 1005 80.90 22.41 62.85
CA SER A 1005 79.44 22.32 62.93
C SER A 1005 78.85 21.08 62.26
N GLY A 1006 79.69 20.15 61.79
CA GLY A 1006 79.29 18.93 61.09
C GLY A 1006 78.89 19.12 59.62
N ARG A 1007 78.98 20.34 59.07
CA ARG A 1007 78.69 20.64 57.66
C ARG A 1007 79.89 20.35 56.77
N TRP A 1008 79.65 19.75 55.60
CA TRP A 1008 80.67 19.53 54.59
C TRP A 1008 81.18 20.85 54.01
N THR A 1009 82.49 20.96 53.84
CA THR A 1009 83.18 22.11 53.26
C THR A 1009 84.24 21.62 52.28
N LEU A 1010 84.34 22.31 51.13
CA LEU A 1010 85.40 22.10 50.17
C LEU A 1010 86.63 22.93 50.57
N THR A 1011 87.76 22.28 50.78
CA THR A 1011 88.99 22.90 51.27
C THR A 1011 90.11 22.71 50.26
N VAL A 1012 90.83 23.80 49.95
CA VAL A 1012 92.02 23.75 49.10
C VAL A 1012 93.22 23.40 49.97
N ALA A 1013 93.92 22.33 49.62
CA ALA A 1013 95.22 22.00 50.19
C ALA A 1013 96.17 23.16 49.93
N LYS A 1014 96.67 23.77 51.00
CA LYS A 1014 97.69 24.83 50.94
C LYS A 1014 98.91 24.31 50.17
N ASN A 1015 99.07 24.77 48.93
CA ASN A 1015 100.37 24.73 48.30
C ASN A 1015 101.28 25.69 49.07
N LYS A 1016 102.45 25.22 49.51
CA LYS A 1016 103.34 25.89 50.47
C LYS A 1016 104.07 27.10 49.88
N ASN A 1017 103.51 27.77 48.87
CA ASN A 1017 104.00 29.00 48.24
C ASN A 1017 102.89 29.66 47.40
N ASN A 1018 101.90 30.27 48.05
CA ASN A 1018 101.35 31.59 47.68
C ASN A 1018 100.13 31.92 48.53
N SER A 1019 100.21 33.05 49.23
CA SER A 1019 99.15 33.65 50.01
C SER A 1019 98.11 34.32 49.10
N LYS A 1020 96.83 34.22 49.51
CA LYS A 1020 95.61 34.86 48.97
C LYS A 1020 94.85 34.07 47.90
N GLN A 1021 93.94 33.22 48.34
CA GLN A 1021 92.50 33.41 48.14
C GLN A 1021 91.74 32.37 48.96
N TRP A 1022 90.99 32.84 49.95
CA TRP A 1022 89.99 32.02 50.64
C TRP A 1022 88.70 32.13 49.85
N TRP A 1023 88.35 31.11 49.07
CA TRP A 1023 86.97 30.99 48.61
C TRP A 1023 86.15 30.40 49.76
N LYS A 1024 85.64 31.28 50.63
CA LYS A 1024 84.53 30.94 51.54
C LYS A 1024 83.24 31.02 50.72
N PHE A 1025 82.78 29.89 50.19
CA PHE A 1025 81.38 29.77 49.76
C PHE A 1025 80.53 29.26 50.92
N TRP A 1026 79.35 29.87 51.09
CA TRP A 1026 78.39 29.72 52.19
C TRP A 1026 77.64 28.38 52.18
#